data_AF-A0A6I8MYD7-F1
#
_entry.id   AF-A0A6I8MYD7-F1
#
_cell.length_a   1.000
_cell.length_b   1.000
_cell.length_c   1.000
_cell.angle_alpha   90.00
_cell.angle_beta   90.00
_cell.angle_gamma   90.00
#
_symmetry.space_group_name_H-M   'P 1'
#
loop_
_entity.id
_entity.type
_entity.pdbx_description
1 polymer ?
#
loop_
_entity_poly.entity_id
_entity_poly.type
_entity_poly.pdbx_seq_one_letter_code
_entity_poly.pdbx_strand_id
1 'polypeptide(L)'
;HAASRTTRAPLPDPPAPVPRGTSASPHLPHGLPPWAPELQHETEDLFLSSPAWLPLYGVEHGARSWPRKTDPRSLLAAPGAPLPSDLQAQRHPTTGRVLGYREVLLENTQLSAKTSLSLRRPPGPPAQALMGNPTNYPFWPGGMDEPTVDDLSSRSEAEEDVDFERDLLTVPPGFTRGVDFAPKTQLNPAPGLLSLNLLLEPLDFEAGPDLRPSTPPLRADSLEDLVLKEAPPATEAAPPPEPPLAPAPEQWAIPVDISAPVDDFYRLVPEPAIKWPFEPDVFQKQAILHLERHDSVFVAAHLRGEDRGAAQRLSPRTIYTSPIKALSNQKFRDFRLTFGDVGLLTGDVQLHPEASCLIMTTEILRSMLYSGSDVIRDLEWVIFDEVHYINDAERGVVWEEVLIMLPEHVSIILLSATVPNALDFADWIGRLKRRRLYVISTAARPVPLEHFLFTGNSTRTQDQLFLLLDAKGAFQTKGYYAAVEAKKERTSKHAQTFGAKQPTQQTGPGQDRAVYLSLLGSLRARSQLPVVVFTFSRGRCDEQASGLGSLDLTTAAEKSDIHLFLQRCLARLRGSDRRLPQVLHMSELLHRGLGVHHSGILPILKEIVEMLFSRGLVKVLFATETFAMGVNMPARTVVFDSTRKHDGSAFRDLLPGEYVQMAGRAGRRGLDPTGTVILLCKARSLPDMADLHRMMLGKPSQLQSQFRLTYTMILNLLRVDALRVEDMMKRSFSEFPSRRHSKAHEQALAELTERLRALEEPDTSGPLADLPDYFNWGEELTETREVIQRRILESVNGLKSLSVGRVVVARRSEDHNALGVILQVSSDIVNRTFTTLLLCERAGAEAEGPPPRRAPSPDDLAGHNLFLPEGPCEHTVAKLHPGDVAAITTKTLRVSGERIIEDFGRRQQPRFKRDPPGPAVTSALQELVRLLQAHPQGPPTLDPVNDLQLKDVAVVEGGLRVRRLQDLLRGARCTHSPRFSSEFLKLQEQRRLQKEQERLSFLLSDQSLMLLPEYHQRVQVLRTLGYVDGAGTVQLAGRVACAMSSHELLLTELMFDNALTALRPEEIAALLSGLVCQSPGEPPQQLPAPLKEGLERVQAVARRIGEVQVACGLNQTVEEFVGELHFSLLEVVYEWARGMPFSELARLTGTPEGLVVRCIQRLAEMCRSLRGAARLVGEPVLGAKMEAAATMLRRDIVFAASLYTQ
;
A
#
# COMPACT_ATOMS: atom_id res chain seq x y z
N HIS A 1 -21.69 -36.21 30.42
CA HIS A 1 -22.12 -37.57 30.82
C HIS A 1 -21.85 -38.53 29.67
N ALA A 2 -21.30 -39.74 29.81
CA ALA A 2 -20.61 -40.44 30.89
C ALA A 2 -19.84 -41.64 30.28
N ALA A 3 -18.65 -41.92 30.84
CA ALA A 3 -17.85 -43.16 30.83
C ALA A 3 -17.34 -43.73 29.48
N SER A 4 -16.14 -44.34 29.36
CA SER A 4 -15.34 -45.07 30.34
C SER A 4 -13.84 -45.16 29.99
N ARG A 5 -13.02 -45.09 31.06
CA ARG A 5 -11.81 -45.89 31.38
C ARG A 5 -10.71 -46.04 30.32
N THR A 6 -9.52 -45.53 30.68
CA THR A 6 -8.34 -46.42 30.85
C THR A 6 -7.38 -45.85 31.89
N THR A 7 -7.08 -46.71 32.84
CA THR A 7 -6.15 -46.67 33.96
C THR A 7 -4.71 -46.37 33.55
N ARG A 8 -4.02 -45.47 34.27
CA ARG A 8 -2.56 -45.45 34.36
C ARG A 8 -2.15 -45.33 35.84
N ALA A 9 -1.32 -46.27 36.26
CA ALA A 9 -0.77 -46.45 37.59
C ALA A 9 0.12 -45.26 38.03
N PRO A 10 0.32 -45.04 39.34
CA PRO A 10 0.95 -43.84 39.88
C PRO A 10 2.49 -43.93 39.87
N LEU A 11 3.15 -42.81 39.59
CA LEU A 11 4.56 -42.56 39.90
C LEU A 11 4.64 -41.87 41.28
N PRO A 12 5.69 -42.12 42.08
CA PRO A 12 5.73 -41.78 43.50
C PRO A 12 6.04 -40.29 43.75
N ASP A 13 5.49 -39.77 44.85
CA ASP A 13 5.69 -38.41 45.33
C ASP A 13 7.14 -38.12 45.73
N PRO A 14 7.62 -36.88 45.54
CA PRO A 14 8.92 -36.43 46.05
C PRO A 14 8.88 -36.16 47.57
N PRO A 15 10.01 -36.29 48.29
CA PRO A 15 10.05 -36.09 49.73
C PRO A 15 9.93 -34.60 50.12
N ALA A 16 9.20 -34.37 51.22
CA ALA A 16 8.95 -33.06 51.83
C ALA A 16 10.22 -32.41 52.44
N PRO A 17 10.24 -31.07 52.63
CA PRO A 17 11.44 -30.33 52.98
C PRO A 17 11.69 -30.29 54.51
N VAL A 18 12.97 -30.34 54.90
CA VAL A 18 13.44 -30.04 56.26
C VAL A 18 13.44 -28.52 56.49
N PRO A 19 12.97 -28.01 57.65
CA PRO A 19 12.86 -26.57 57.89
C PRO A 19 14.19 -25.94 58.31
N ARG A 20 14.31 -24.65 57.98
CA ARG A 20 15.39 -23.74 58.42
C ARG A 20 15.33 -23.52 59.94
N GLY A 21 16.49 -23.38 60.58
CA GLY A 21 16.66 -22.77 61.90
C GLY A 21 18.13 -22.73 62.30
N THR A 22 18.86 -21.65 61.97
CA THR A 22 19.28 -20.56 62.89
C THR A 22 20.50 -20.86 63.76
N SER A 23 21.61 -20.19 63.38
CA SER A 23 22.59 -19.45 64.20
C SER A 23 23.14 -20.02 65.52
N ALA A 24 24.47 -19.85 65.63
CA ALA A 24 25.31 -19.75 66.82
C ALA A 24 25.97 -21.04 67.33
N SER A 25 27.30 -21.09 67.19
CA SER A 25 28.22 -21.82 68.08
C SER A 25 28.11 -21.28 69.53
N PRO A 26 28.54 -21.99 70.61
CA PRO A 26 29.68 -22.92 70.65
C PRO A 26 29.62 -24.16 71.60
N HIS A 27 30.59 -25.08 71.39
CA HIS A 27 31.14 -26.17 72.23
C HIS A 27 30.36 -27.50 72.47
N LEU A 28 31.12 -28.62 72.37
CA LEU A 28 30.76 -30.00 71.93
C LEU A 28 30.43 -31.01 73.07
N PRO A 29 29.59 -32.06 72.85
CA PRO A 29 29.41 -33.13 73.84
C PRO A 29 29.77 -34.59 73.44
N HIS A 30 30.08 -34.96 72.18
CA HIS A 30 30.34 -36.38 71.84
C HIS A 30 31.58 -36.57 70.95
N GLY A 31 32.46 -37.50 71.36
CA GLY A 31 33.82 -37.72 70.84
C GLY A 31 33.93 -38.24 69.41
N LEU A 32 35.17 -38.58 69.03
CA LEU A 32 35.59 -38.96 67.67
C LEU A 32 34.65 -39.98 66.98
N PRO A 33 34.35 -39.83 65.68
CA PRO A 33 33.59 -40.84 64.94
C PRO A 33 34.35 -42.17 64.86
N PRO A 34 33.64 -43.32 64.87
CA PRO A 34 34.27 -44.63 64.80
C PRO A 34 34.85 -44.88 63.41
N TRP A 35 36.04 -45.47 63.42
CA TRP A 35 36.73 -46.24 62.37
C TRP A 35 35.91 -46.50 61.09
N ALA A 36 36.41 -46.04 59.94
CA ALA A 36 35.88 -46.35 58.62
C ALA A 36 35.69 -47.88 58.43
N PRO A 37 34.51 -48.36 57.99
CA PRO A 37 34.34 -49.76 57.63
C PRO A 37 35.33 -50.14 56.53
N GLU A 38 35.88 -51.35 56.61
CA GLU A 38 36.90 -51.84 55.69
C GLU A 38 36.40 -51.72 54.24
N LEU A 39 37.21 -51.10 53.39
CA LEU A 39 36.93 -50.80 51.97
C LEU A 39 36.43 -52.04 51.19
N GLN A 40 36.80 -53.22 51.67
CA GLN A 40 36.39 -54.53 51.17
C GLN A 40 34.88 -54.77 51.32
N HIS A 41 34.29 -54.40 52.46
CA HIS A 41 32.84 -54.55 52.69
C HIS A 41 32.04 -53.58 51.82
N GLU A 42 32.54 -52.35 51.63
CA GLU A 42 31.92 -51.36 50.77
C GLU A 42 32.00 -51.75 49.28
N THR A 43 33.10 -52.38 48.85
CA THR A 43 33.22 -52.91 47.48
C THR A 43 32.36 -54.15 47.25
N GLU A 44 32.25 -55.05 48.22
CA GLU A 44 31.35 -56.21 48.11
C GLU A 44 29.88 -55.77 48.05
N ASP A 45 29.46 -54.84 48.91
CA ASP A 45 28.09 -54.31 48.89
C ASP A 45 27.76 -53.55 47.59
N LEU A 46 28.69 -52.74 47.07
CA LEU A 46 28.48 -51.97 45.85
C LEU A 46 28.50 -52.82 44.58
N PHE A 47 29.45 -53.74 44.44
CA PHE A 47 29.72 -54.41 43.16
C PHE A 47 29.22 -55.86 43.06
N LEU A 48 29.04 -56.56 44.19
CA LEU A 48 28.61 -57.97 44.19
C LEU A 48 27.17 -58.14 44.69
N SER A 49 26.75 -57.33 45.66
CA SER A 49 25.46 -57.49 46.35
C SER A 49 24.34 -56.61 45.81
N SER A 50 24.67 -55.45 45.23
CA SER A 50 23.69 -54.50 44.68
C SER A 50 23.26 -54.89 43.26
N PRO A 51 21.98 -55.27 43.04
CA PRO A 51 21.48 -55.61 41.71
C PRO A 51 21.53 -54.45 40.71
N ALA A 52 21.75 -53.21 41.19
CA ALA A 52 21.91 -52.02 40.37
C ALA A 52 23.22 -52.01 39.55
N TRP A 53 24.23 -52.78 39.98
CA TRP A 53 25.53 -52.91 39.30
C TRP A 53 25.66 -54.19 38.47
N LEU A 54 24.71 -55.13 38.59
CA LEU A 54 24.58 -56.24 37.64
C LEU A 54 24.14 -55.70 36.28
N PRO A 55 24.70 -56.18 35.16
CA PRO A 55 24.26 -55.81 33.83
C PRO A 55 22.91 -56.50 33.52
N LEU A 56 21.84 -56.03 34.15
CA LEU A 56 20.48 -56.10 33.59
C LEU A 56 20.41 -55.42 32.19
N TYR A 57 21.52 -54.81 31.76
CA TYR A 57 21.74 -54.15 30.47
C TYR A 57 22.25 -55.07 29.35
N GLY A 58 22.02 -56.38 29.43
CA GLY A 58 21.94 -57.22 28.22
C GLY A 58 20.64 -56.97 27.43
N VAL A 59 20.17 -55.72 27.32
CA VAL A 59 18.87 -55.37 26.70
C VAL A 59 18.82 -55.78 25.23
N GLU A 60 19.97 -55.86 24.59
CA GLU A 60 20.15 -56.34 23.21
C GLU A 60 19.58 -57.76 23.00
N HIS A 61 19.62 -58.61 24.04
CA HIS A 61 19.13 -59.99 23.99
C HIS A 61 17.67 -60.14 24.50
N GLY A 62 17.12 -59.11 25.17
CA GLY A 62 15.75 -59.08 25.71
C GLY A 62 14.75 -58.31 24.85
N ALA A 63 15.21 -57.36 24.03
CA ALA A 63 14.37 -56.58 23.13
C ALA A 63 13.88 -57.44 21.96
N ARG A 64 12.74 -58.12 22.14
CA ARG A 64 12.00 -58.73 21.03
C ARG A 64 11.16 -57.65 20.35
N SER A 65 11.42 -57.38 19.07
CA SER A 65 10.52 -56.56 18.24
C SER A 65 9.45 -57.48 17.66
N TRP A 66 8.19 -57.31 18.07
CA TRP A 66 7.08 -57.97 17.39
C TRP A 66 6.71 -57.15 16.16
N PRO A 67 6.72 -57.72 14.94
CA PRO A 67 6.22 -57.02 13.78
C PRO A 67 4.74 -56.72 14.00
N ARG A 68 4.40 -55.43 14.14
CA ARG A 68 3.00 -54.99 14.25
C ARG A 68 2.33 -55.31 12.91
N LYS A 69 1.16 -55.94 12.93
CA LYS A 69 0.31 -55.99 11.74
C LYS A 69 -0.09 -54.55 11.41
N THR A 70 0.43 -54.04 10.31
CA THR A 70 0.05 -52.73 9.80
C THR A 70 -1.38 -52.83 9.32
N ASP A 71 -2.28 -52.06 9.92
CA ASP A 71 -3.63 -51.86 9.42
C ASP A 71 -3.78 -50.42 8.93
N PRO A 72 -3.44 -50.11 7.67
CA PRO A 72 -3.63 -48.78 7.10
C PRO A 72 -5.08 -48.30 7.18
N ARG A 73 -6.06 -49.22 7.22
CA ARG A 73 -7.48 -48.86 7.30
C ARG A 73 -7.82 -48.22 8.65
N SER A 74 -7.06 -48.51 9.71
CA SER A 74 -7.21 -47.85 11.01
C SER A 74 -6.93 -46.33 10.98
N LEU A 75 -6.22 -45.83 9.96
CA LEU A 75 -5.97 -44.39 9.77
C LEU A 75 -7.10 -43.68 9.01
N LEU A 76 -7.97 -44.43 8.32
CA LEU A 76 -9.10 -43.88 7.58
C LEU A 76 -10.24 -43.59 8.56
N ALA A 77 -10.32 -42.35 9.04
CA ALA A 77 -11.48 -41.85 9.77
C ALA A 77 -12.44 -41.20 8.77
N ALA A 78 -13.57 -41.86 8.49
CA ALA A 78 -14.69 -41.21 7.83
C ALA A 78 -15.47 -40.42 8.89
N PRO A 79 -15.46 -39.06 8.86
CA PRO A 79 -16.36 -38.31 9.74
C PRO A 79 -17.80 -38.72 9.43
N GLY A 80 -18.66 -38.81 10.45
CA GLY A 80 -20.08 -39.05 10.25
C GLY A 80 -20.68 -37.97 9.35
N ALA A 81 -21.62 -38.34 8.48
CA ALA A 81 -22.29 -37.37 7.61
C ALA A 81 -22.96 -36.29 8.47
N PRO A 82 -22.75 -34.99 8.18
CA PRO A 82 -23.44 -33.93 8.89
C PRO A 82 -24.95 -34.03 8.63
N LEU A 83 -25.76 -33.61 9.61
CA LEU A 83 -27.21 -33.63 9.49
C LEU A 83 -27.66 -32.69 8.35
N PRO A 84 -28.46 -33.19 7.39
CA PRO A 84 -28.92 -32.40 6.24
C PRO A 84 -30.05 -31.42 6.58
N SER A 85 -30.54 -31.42 7.81
CA SER A 85 -31.67 -30.61 8.25
C SER A 85 -31.39 -29.87 9.55
N ASP A 86 -32.01 -28.71 9.71
CA ASP A 86 -32.02 -27.91 10.93
C ASP A 86 -33.45 -27.42 11.26
N LEU A 87 -33.68 -27.01 12.50
CA LEU A 87 -34.99 -26.57 12.98
C LEU A 87 -35.11 -25.04 12.92
N GLN A 88 -35.94 -24.52 12.00
CA GLN A 88 -36.26 -23.11 11.91
C GLN A 88 -37.51 -22.78 12.74
N ALA A 89 -37.38 -21.84 13.69
CA ALA A 89 -38.51 -21.35 14.48
C ALA A 89 -39.44 -20.46 13.64
N GLN A 90 -40.70 -20.84 13.49
CA GLN A 90 -41.74 -20.00 12.89
C GLN A 90 -42.20 -18.95 13.90
N ARG A 91 -42.14 -17.68 13.53
CA ARG A 91 -42.51 -16.56 14.40
C ARG A 91 -43.76 -15.88 13.85
N HIS A 92 -44.63 -15.42 14.75
CA HIS A 92 -45.77 -14.60 14.39
C HIS A 92 -45.28 -13.24 13.84
N PRO A 93 -45.70 -12.80 12.64
CA PRO A 93 -45.11 -11.65 11.95
C PRO A 93 -45.22 -10.33 12.73
N THR A 94 -46.29 -10.15 13.52
CA THR A 94 -46.52 -8.91 14.29
C THR A 94 -46.09 -8.96 15.75
N THR A 95 -45.99 -10.14 16.38
CA THR A 95 -45.69 -10.25 17.82
C THR A 95 -44.33 -10.88 18.10
N GLY A 96 -43.68 -11.48 17.09
CA GLY A 96 -42.39 -12.15 17.21
C GLY A 96 -42.40 -13.43 18.06
N ARG A 97 -43.55 -13.82 18.62
CA ARG A 97 -43.71 -15.05 19.42
C ARG A 97 -43.46 -16.27 18.54
N VAL A 98 -42.70 -17.23 19.07
CA VAL A 98 -42.44 -18.52 18.41
C VAL A 98 -43.73 -19.33 18.42
N LEU A 99 -44.25 -19.65 17.24
CA LEU A 99 -45.47 -20.43 17.02
C LEU A 99 -45.19 -21.93 16.94
N GLY A 100 -44.03 -22.32 16.42
CA GLY A 100 -43.61 -23.71 16.24
C GLY A 100 -42.24 -23.80 15.58
N TYR A 101 -41.80 -25.02 15.28
CA TYR A 101 -40.55 -25.30 14.57
C TYR A 101 -40.85 -26.04 13.27
N ARG A 102 -40.17 -25.67 12.19
CA ARG A 102 -40.21 -26.36 10.91
C ARG A 102 -38.81 -26.86 10.60
N GLU A 103 -38.71 -28.13 10.23
CA GLU A 103 -37.46 -28.69 9.72
C GLU A 103 -37.19 -28.14 8.31
N VAL A 104 -36.00 -27.58 8.11
CA VAL A 104 -35.54 -26.99 6.85
C VAL A 104 -34.25 -27.70 6.45
N LEU A 105 -34.17 -28.09 5.18
CA LEU A 105 -32.97 -28.70 4.63
C LEU A 105 -31.87 -27.65 4.47
N LEU A 106 -30.67 -27.99 4.93
CA LEU A 106 -29.48 -27.16 4.76
C LEU A 106 -28.77 -27.57 3.46
N GLU A 107 -28.59 -26.63 2.54
CA GLU A 107 -27.89 -26.86 1.28
C GLU A 107 -26.38 -27.12 1.49
N ASN A 108 -25.79 -26.58 2.57
CA ASN A 108 -24.34 -26.48 2.77
C ASN A 108 -23.87 -27.02 4.13
N THR A 109 -23.84 -28.34 4.28
CA THR A 109 -23.54 -29.01 5.58
C THR A 109 -22.08 -29.31 5.83
N GLN A 110 -21.21 -29.26 4.81
CA GLN A 110 -19.78 -29.57 4.93
C GLN A 110 -18.87 -28.32 5.07
N LEU A 111 -19.43 -27.16 5.40
CA LEU A 111 -18.65 -25.93 5.51
C LEU A 111 -17.68 -26.00 6.70
N SER A 112 -16.41 -25.68 6.47
CA SER A 112 -15.42 -25.51 7.53
C SER A 112 -14.54 -24.29 7.28
N ALA A 113 -13.83 -23.83 8.32
CA ALA A 113 -12.93 -22.69 8.22
C ALA A 113 -11.81 -22.87 7.18
N LYS A 114 -11.54 -24.09 6.72
CA LYS A 114 -10.49 -24.40 5.72
C LYS A 114 -11.02 -24.54 4.30
N THR A 115 -12.34 -24.57 4.11
CA THR A 115 -12.98 -24.91 2.82
C THR A 115 -13.95 -23.85 2.34
N SER A 116 -14.52 -23.05 3.25
CA SER A 116 -15.59 -22.10 2.91
C SER A 116 -15.23 -20.68 3.28
N LEU A 117 -15.62 -19.73 2.43
CA LEU A 117 -15.58 -18.29 2.67
C LEU A 117 -16.86 -17.74 3.33
N SER A 118 -17.89 -18.58 3.49
CA SER A 118 -19.19 -18.15 3.99
C SER A 118 -19.15 -17.79 5.48
N LEU A 119 -19.86 -16.73 5.84
CA LEU A 119 -20.12 -16.34 7.24
C LEU A 119 -20.94 -17.40 8.00
N ARG A 120 -21.66 -18.29 7.29
CA ARG A 120 -22.50 -19.34 7.88
C ARG A 120 -21.74 -20.58 8.34
N ARG A 121 -20.44 -20.71 7.99
CA ARG A 121 -19.61 -21.85 8.42
C ARG A 121 -19.51 -21.92 9.96
N PRO A 122 -19.40 -23.08 10.62
CA PRO A 122 -19.25 -23.16 12.07
C PRO A 122 -17.98 -22.44 12.55
N PRO A 123 -17.97 -21.85 13.76
CA PRO A 123 -16.79 -21.20 14.33
C PRO A 123 -15.68 -22.22 14.63
N GLY A 124 -14.43 -21.76 14.59
CA GLY A 124 -13.26 -22.57 14.93
C GLY A 124 -13.14 -22.85 16.43
N PRO A 125 -12.10 -23.61 16.84
CA PRO A 125 -11.82 -23.83 18.25
C PRO A 125 -11.51 -22.48 18.96
N PRO A 126 -11.98 -22.27 20.22
CA PRO A 126 -11.86 -20.98 20.91
C PRO A 126 -10.43 -20.44 21.01
N ALA A 127 -9.43 -21.32 21.10
CA ALA A 127 -8.01 -20.94 21.15
C ALA A 127 -7.52 -20.20 19.89
N GLN A 128 -8.22 -20.32 18.76
CA GLN A 128 -7.88 -19.70 17.48
C GLN A 128 -8.84 -18.58 17.09
N ALA A 129 -9.88 -18.30 17.89
CA ALA A 129 -10.95 -17.37 17.54
C ALA A 129 -10.46 -15.93 17.35
N LEU A 130 -9.49 -15.48 18.15
CA LEU A 130 -9.04 -14.08 18.16
C LEU A 130 -8.20 -13.70 16.94
N MET A 131 -7.03 -14.30 16.75
CA MET A 131 -6.13 -13.95 15.63
C MET A 131 -6.46 -14.71 14.34
N GLY A 132 -7.27 -15.77 14.43
CA GLY A 132 -7.43 -16.73 13.34
C GLY A 132 -6.22 -17.64 13.18
N ASN A 133 -6.21 -18.37 12.07
CA ASN A 133 -5.11 -19.24 11.67
C ASN A 133 -4.78 -18.97 10.21
N PRO A 134 -3.50 -18.81 9.81
CA PRO A 134 -3.12 -18.58 8.41
C PRO A 134 -3.61 -19.68 7.45
N THR A 135 -3.91 -20.88 7.97
CA THR A 135 -4.47 -21.99 7.18
C THR A 135 -5.98 -21.87 6.93
N ASN A 136 -6.70 -21.03 7.69
CA ASN A 136 -8.11 -20.80 7.49
C ASN A 136 -8.33 -19.90 6.28
N TYR A 137 -9.45 -20.09 5.59
CA TYR A 137 -9.89 -19.23 4.52
C TYR A 137 -10.50 -17.94 5.12
N PRO A 138 -10.31 -16.77 4.47
CA PRO A 138 -10.91 -15.51 4.91
C PRO A 138 -12.45 -15.58 4.81
N PHE A 139 -13.15 -14.57 5.31
CA PHE A 139 -14.58 -14.41 4.99
C PHE A 139 -14.75 -13.72 3.65
N TRP A 140 -15.88 -13.98 2.97
CA TRP A 140 -16.20 -13.32 1.70
C TRP A 140 -16.24 -11.78 1.89
N PRO A 141 -15.44 -11.02 1.12
CA PRO A 141 -15.44 -9.58 1.26
C PRO A 141 -16.68 -8.92 0.62
N GLY A 142 -17.19 -7.89 1.28
CA GLY A 142 -18.39 -7.19 0.85
C GLY A 142 -18.21 -6.40 -0.44
N GLY A 143 -19.26 -6.42 -1.27
CA GLY A 143 -19.33 -5.73 -2.56
C GLY A 143 -18.71 -6.48 -3.75
N MET A 144 -18.18 -7.69 -3.51
CA MET A 144 -17.85 -8.66 -4.54
C MET A 144 -19.03 -9.58 -4.83
N ASP A 145 -19.27 -9.86 -6.11
CA ASP A 145 -20.30 -10.81 -6.52
C ASP A 145 -19.84 -12.22 -6.12
N GLU A 146 -20.61 -12.87 -5.25
CA GLU A 146 -20.34 -14.26 -4.85
C GLU A 146 -20.41 -15.14 -6.12
N PRO A 147 -19.36 -15.94 -6.42
CA PRO A 147 -19.37 -16.78 -7.60
C PRO A 147 -20.52 -17.77 -7.52
N THR A 148 -21.30 -17.84 -8.60
CA THR A 148 -22.46 -18.74 -8.69
C THR A 148 -21.99 -20.19 -8.75
N VAL A 149 -22.83 -21.14 -8.31
CA VAL A 149 -22.50 -22.58 -8.35
C VAL A 149 -22.16 -23.03 -9.78
N ASP A 150 -22.81 -22.43 -10.78
CA ASP A 150 -22.56 -22.65 -12.21
C ASP A 150 -21.17 -22.15 -12.69
N ASP A 151 -20.66 -21.07 -12.07
CA ASP A 151 -19.31 -20.55 -12.38
C ASP A 151 -18.21 -21.43 -11.78
N LEU A 152 -18.51 -22.12 -10.68
CA LEU A 152 -17.60 -23.05 -10.02
C LEU A 152 -17.63 -24.43 -10.68
N SER A 153 -18.81 -24.92 -11.11
CA SER A 153 -18.95 -26.21 -11.80
C SER A 153 -18.32 -26.18 -13.19
N SER A 154 -18.55 -25.14 -13.98
CA SER A 154 -17.94 -24.97 -15.31
C SER A 154 -16.40 -24.94 -15.29
N ARG A 155 -15.80 -24.50 -14.17
CA ARG A 155 -14.34 -24.56 -13.94
C ARG A 155 -13.87 -25.97 -13.57
N SER A 156 -14.62 -26.68 -12.73
CA SER A 156 -14.32 -28.07 -12.39
C SER A 156 -14.36 -28.97 -13.63
N GLU A 157 -15.31 -28.74 -14.54
CA GLU A 157 -15.44 -29.48 -15.80
C GLU A 157 -14.27 -29.25 -16.77
N ALA A 158 -13.58 -28.11 -16.68
CA ALA A 158 -12.42 -27.80 -17.52
C ALA A 158 -11.12 -28.45 -17.03
N GLU A 159 -11.06 -28.91 -15.77
CA GLU A 159 -9.88 -29.52 -15.14
C GLU A 159 -9.93 -31.06 -15.10
N GLU A 160 -11.06 -31.66 -15.44
CA GLU A 160 -11.24 -33.12 -15.45
C GLU A 160 -11.05 -33.71 -16.85
N ASP A 161 -9.81 -34.12 -17.18
CA ASP A 161 -9.56 -35.11 -18.24
C ASP A 161 -10.10 -36.48 -17.76
N VAL A 162 -11.42 -36.65 -17.75
CA VAL A 162 -12.06 -37.93 -17.42
C VAL A 162 -11.83 -38.90 -18.57
N ASP A 163 -11.14 -40.01 -18.32
CA ASP A 163 -11.03 -41.12 -19.25
C ASP A 163 -12.39 -41.86 -19.33
N PHE A 164 -13.26 -41.39 -20.24
CA PHE A 164 -14.64 -41.85 -20.40
C PHE A 164 -14.79 -43.34 -20.76
N GLU A 165 -13.71 -44.05 -21.09
CA GLU A 165 -13.77 -45.48 -21.43
C GLU A 165 -13.82 -46.40 -20.19
N ARG A 166 -13.39 -45.94 -19.00
CA ARG A 166 -13.27 -46.80 -17.79
C ARG A 166 -13.92 -46.26 -16.53
N ASP A 167 -14.48 -45.05 -16.55
CA ASP A 167 -15.23 -44.44 -15.43
C ASP A 167 -14.45 -44.42 -14.10
N LEU A 168 -13.11 -44.44 -14.16
CA LEU A 168 -12.19 -44.48 -13.03
C LEU A 168 -11.14 -43.38 -13.18
N LEU A 169 -11.05 -42.50 -12.19
CA LEU A 169 -9.95 -41.55 -12.06
C LEU A 169 -8.67 -42.30 -11.70
N THR A 170 -7.86 -42.63 -12.72
CA THR A 170 -6.58 -43.32 -12.53
C THR A 170 -5.50 -42.39 -11.98
N VAL A 171 -5.60 -41.09 -12.30
CA VAL A 171 -4.68 -40.04 -11.87
C VAL A 171 -5.43 -39.05 -10.98
N PRO A 172 -4.93 -38.73 -9.77
CA PRO A 172 -5.55 -37.71 -8.94
C PRO A 172 -5.37 -36.32 -9.59
N PRO A 173 -6.35 -35.41 -9.44
CA PRO A 173 -6.28 -34.06 -10.01
C PRO A 173 -4.99 -33.31 -9.63
N GLY A 174 -4.38 -32.64 -10.61
CA GLY A 174 -3.14 -31.87 -10.43
C GLY A 174 -1.84 -32.68 -10.38
N PHE A 175 -1.90 -34.01 -10.49
CA PHE A 175 -0.71 -34.88 -10.56
C PHE A 175 -0.55 -35.49 -11.96
N THR A 176 0.69 -35.83 -12.33
CA THR A 176 1.00 -36.53 -13.59
C THR A 176 1.07 -38.04 -13.44
N ARG A 177 1.14 -38.56 -12.21
CA ARG A 177 1.31 -39.99 -11.91
C ARG A 177 0.13 -40.53 -11.13
N GLY A 178 -0.53 -41.53 -11.70
CA GLY A 178 -1.68 -42.22 -11.12
C GLY A 178 -1.36 -43.53 -10.39
N VAL A 179 -2.43 -44.22 -10.00
CA VAL A 179 -2.39 -45.57 -9.46
C VAL A 179 -2.60 -46.57 -10.59
N ASP A 180 -1.66 -47.52 -10.71
CA ASP A 180 -1.79 -48.64 -11.63
C ASP A 180 -2.56 -49.78 -10.95
N PHE A 181 -3.79 -50.02 -11.41
CA PHE A 181 -4.68 -51.06 -10.89
C PHE A 181 -4.43 -52.45 -11.52
N ALA A 182 -3.43 -52.61 -12.40
CA ALA A 182 -3.09 -53.91 -12.95
C ALA A 182 -2.55 -54.85 -11.85
N PRO A 183 -2.98 -56.13 -11.79
CA PRO A 183 -2.45 -57.11 -10.85
C PRO A 183 -0.97 -57.36 -11.18
N LYS A 184 -0.06 -56.83 -10.37
CA LYS A 184 1.39 -57.05 -10.51
C LYS A 184 1.73 -58.47 -10.05
N THR A 185 1.71 -59.43 -10.96
CA THR A 185 2.10 -60.83 -10.70
C THR A 185 3.61 -61.02 -10.48
N GLN A 186 4.43 -59.97 -10.50
CA GLN A 186 5.87 -60.08 -10.24
C GLN A 186 6.37 -58.85 -9.46
N LEU A 187 6.50 -59.00 -8.14
CA LEU A 187 7.46 -58.21 -7.37
C LEU A 187 8.84 -58.73 -7.73
N ASN A 188 9.61 -57.97 -8.51
CA ASN A 188 11.03 -58.26 -8.72
C ASN A 188 11.72 -58.29 -7.35
N PRO A 189 12.34 -59.41 -6.94
CA PRO A 189 13.09 -59.44 -5.70
C PRO A 189 14.34 -58.57 -5.85
N ALA A 190 14.76 -57.93 -4.75
CA ALA A 190 16.07 -57.28 -4.67
C ALA A 190 17.19 -58.28 -5.09
N PRO A 191 18.27 -57.79 -5.72
CA PRO A 191 19.28 -58.68 -6.31
C PRO A 191 19.94 -59.54 -5.23
N GLY A 192 19.79 -60.87 -5.33
CA GLY A 192 20.48 -61.84 -4.47
C GLY A 192 19.64 -62.99 -3.88
N LEU A 193 18.33 -63.07 -4.11
CA LEU A 193 17.50 -64.18 -3.61
C LEU A 193 16.73 -64.88 -4.74
N LEU A 194 17.07 -66.14 -4.99
CA LEU A 194 16.36 -67.04 -5.90
C LEU A 194 14.97 -67.36 -5.33
N SER A 195 13.92 -67.10 -6.12
CA SER A 195 12.54 -67.26 -5.71
C SER A 195 12.04 -68.69 -5.94
N LEU A 196 11.51 -69.31 -4.89
CA LEU A 196 10.98 -70.68 -4.82
C LEU A 196 9.58 -70.84 -5.49
N ASN A 197 9.18 -69.88 -6.33
CA ASN A 197 7.84 -69.79 -6.92
C ASN A 197 7.64 -70.66 -8.17
N LEU A 198 8.53 -71.61 -8.45
CA LEU A 198 8.45 -72.52 -9.61
C LEU A 198 7.80 -73.88 -9.30
N LEU A 199 7.06 -74.02 -8.19
CA LEU A 199 6.63 -75.36 -7.73
C LEU A 199 5.16 -75.54 -7.31
N LEU A 200 4.28 -74.56 -7.44
CA LEU A 200 2.85 -74.77 -7.10
C LEU A 200 1.90 -74.08 -8.09
N GLU A 201 1.20 -74.91 -8.86
CA GLU A 201 0.02 -74.59 -9.69
C GLU A 201 -1.22 -74.26 -8.82
N PRO A 202 -2.26 -73.62 -9.40
CA PRO A 202 -3.29 -72.90 -8.66
C PRO A 202 -4.39 -73.82 -8.13
N LEU A 203 -4.82 -73.60 -6.89
CA LEU A 203 -6.05 -74.16 -6.34
C LEU A 203 -7.17 -73.13 -6.43
N ASP A 204 -8.18 -73.47 -7.22
CA ASP A 204 -9.45 -72.78 -7.37
C ASP A 204 -10.18 -72.59 -6.02
N PHE A 205 -10.69 -71.39 -5.79
CA PHE A 205 -11.73 -71.15 -4.79
C PHE A 205 -12.98 -70.61 -5.50
N GLU A 206 -14.03 -71.44 -5.48
CA GLU A 206 -15.37 -71.16 -5.99
C GLU A 206 -16.00 -69.95 -5.27
N ALA A 207 -16.45 -68.96 -6.05
CA ALA A 207 -17.36 -67.92 -5.58
C ALA A 207 -18.78 -68.27 -6.06
N GLY A 208 -19.72 -68.39 -5.11
CA GLY A 208 -21.12 -68.72 -5.37
C GLY A 208 -21.90 -67.64 -6.14
N PRO A 209 -23.02 -67.98 -6.78
CA PRO A 209 -23.74 -67.10 -7.68
C PRO A 209 -24.81 -66.31 -6.91
N ASP A 210 -24.70 -64.99 -6.90
CA ASP A 210 -25.84 -64.06 -6.90
C ASP A 210 -25.30 -62.63 -6.77
N LEU A 211 -25.21 -61.92 -7.89
CA LEU A 211 -25.29 -60.45 -7.99
C LEU A 211 -25.39 -60.12 -9.49
N ARG A 212 -26.61 -59.89 -9.97
CA ARG A 212 -26.85 -59.29 -11.28
C ARG A 212 -26.21 -57.89 -11.29
N PRO A 213 -25.64 -57.42 -12.40
CA PRO A 213 -25.16 -56.05 -12.50
C PRO A 213 -26.39 -55.12 -12.48
N SER A 214 -26.63 -54.46 -11.34
CA SER A 214 -27.49 -53.29 -11.30
C SER A 214 -26.79 -52.17 -12.05
N THR A 215 -27.43 -51.64 -13.08
CA THR A 215 -27.13 -50.35 -13.71
C THR A 215 -26.75 -49.30 -12.66
N PRO A 216 -25.74 -48.45 -12.90
CA PRO A 216 -25.40 -47.38 -11.96
C PRO A 216 -26.60 -46.44 -11.81
N PRO A 217 -26.83 -45.87 -10.61
CA PRO A 217 -27.85 -44.86 -10.45
C PRO A 217 -27.44 -43.61 -11.24
N LEU A 218 -28.27 -43.22 -12.21
CA LEU A 218 -28.26 -41.87 -12.77
C LEU A 218 -28.38 -40.89 -11.60
N ARG A 219 -27.37 -40.03 -11.41
CA ARG A 219 -27.50 -38.85 -10.55
C ARG A 219 -28.65 -38.02 -11.11
N ALA A 220 -29.74 -37.95 -10.36
CA ALA A 220 -30.78 -36.98 -10.59
C ALA A 220 -30.30 -35.66 -9.99
N ASP A 221 -29.64 -34.84 -10.80
CA ASP A 221 -29.55 -33.41 -10.52
C ASP A 221 -30.85 -32.73 -11.00
N SER A 222 -31.22 -31.68 -10.29
CA SER A 222 -32.37 -30.78 -10.51
C SER A 222 -33.68 -31.15 -9.80
N LEU A 223 -33.78 -30.65 -8.56
CA LEU A 223 -35.02 -30.53 -7.79
C LEU A 223 -35.69 -29.15 -7.99
N GLU A 224 -35.44 -28.50 -9.13
CA GLU A 224 -36.08 -27.23 -9.50
C GLU A 224 -37.51 -27.41 -10.07
N ASP A 225 -37.93 -28.65 -10.36
CA ASP A 225 -39.23 -28.95 -10.99
C ASP A 225 -40.36 -29.35 -10.03
N LEU A 226 -40.19 -29.25 -8.70
CA LEU A 226 -41.22 -29.67 -7.72
C LEU A 226 -41.61 -28.64 -6.66
N VAL A 227 -41.33 -27.35 -6.87
CA VAL A 227 -42.00 -26.29 -6.10
C VAL A 227 -43.30 -25.91 -6.80
N LEU A 228 -44.39 -26.47 -6.26
CA LEU A 228 -45.78 -26.14 -6.56
C LEU A 228 -45.98 -24.62 -6.75
N LYS A 229 -46.30 -24.21 -7.98
CA LYS A 229 -46.94 -22.93 -8.29
C LYS A 229 -48.30 -22.87 -7.59
N GLU A 230 -48.37 -22.27 -6.40
CA GLU A 230 -49.61 -21.64 -5.96
C GLU A 230 -49.81 -20.37 -6.79
N ALA A 231 -50.88 -20.36 -7.59
CA ALA A 231 -51.26 -19.24 -8.43
C ALA A 231 -51.73 -18.05 -7.56
N PRO A 232 -51.23 -16.82 -7.77
CA PRO A 232 -51.80 -15.64 -7.15
C PRO A 232 -53.15 -15.29 -7.80
N PRO A 233 -54.12 -14.72 -7.05
CA PRO A 233 -55.40 -14.30 -7.62
C PRO A 233 -55.19 -13.13 -8.59
N ALA A 234 -55.89 -13.20 -9.72
CA ALA A 234 -55.91 -12.17 -10.74
C ALA A 234 -56.33 -10.82 -10.14
N THR A 235 -55.43 -9.83 -10.22
CA THR A 235 -55.73 -8.43 -9.91
C THR A 235 -55.36 -7.57 -11.12
N GLU A 236 -56.15 -6.52 -11.31
CA GLU A 236 -56.37 -5.74 -12.52
C GLU A 236 -55.13 -5.15 -13.22
N ALA A 237 -55.25 -4.99 -14.53
CA ALA A 237 -54.22 -4.47 -15.43
C ALA A 237 -53.76 -3.05 -15.03
N ALA A 238 -52.48 -2.92 -14.71
CA ALA A 238 -51.80 -1.65 -14.53
C ALA A 238 -51.57 -0.95 -15.90
N PRO A 239 -51.55 0.40 -15.94
CA PRO A 239 -51.31 1.18 -17.16
C PRO A 239 -49.89 0.96 -17.71
N PRO A 240 -49.64 1.28 -18.99
CA PRO A 240 -48.35 1.02 -19.64
C PRO A 240 -47.21 1.77 -18.95
N PRO A 241 -45.99 1.18 -18.92
CA PRO A 241 -44.84 1.77 -18.26
C PRO A 241 -44.45 3.07 -18.95
N GLU A 242 -44.29 4.14 -18.16
CA GLU A 242 -43.63 5.36 -18.62
C GLU A 242 -42.23 5.02 -19.15
N PRO A 243 -41.75 5.76 -20.18
CA PRO A 243 -40.40 5.56 -20.70
C PRO A 243 -39.40 5.64 -19.54
N PRO A 244 -38.38 4.76 -19.49
CA PRO A 244 -37.42 4.77 -18.40
C PRO A 244 -36.78 6.17 -18.34
N LEU A 245 -37.12 6.92 -17.28
CA LEU A 245 -36.32 8.06 -16.85
C LEU A 245 -34.89 7.54 -16.80
N ALA A 246 -33.99 8.21 -17.54
CA ALA A 246 -32.58 7.87 -17.54
C ALA A 246 -32.15 7.65 -16.08
N PRO A 247 -31.53 6.51 -15.75
CA PRO A 247 -31.22 6.17 -14.37
C PRO A 247 -30.47 7.35 -13.75
N ALA A 248 -31.01 7.89 -12.67
CA ALA A 248 -30.33 8.94 -11.93
C ALA A 248 -28.91 8.43 -11.62
N PRO A 249 -27.87 9.25 -11.82
CA PRO A 249 -26.50 8.80 -11.61
C PRO A 249 -26.39 8.21 -10.20
N GLU A 250 -25.99 6.94 -10.10
CA GLU A 250 -25.76 6.26 -8.83
C GLU A 250 -24.69 7.04 -8.05
N GLN A 251 -25.14 7.88 -7.13
CA GLN A 251 -24.27 8.65 -6.28
C GLN A 251 -24.06 7.88 -4.98
N TRP A 252 -22.91 7.22 -4.86
CA TRP A 252 -22.55 6.45 -3.67
C TRP A 252 -22.06 7.36 -2.53
N ALA A 253 -21.37 8.45 -2.87
CA ALA A 253 -20.95 9.47 -1.92
C ALA A 253 -21.89 10.68 -1.89
N ILE A 254 -22.51 10.92 -0.74
CA ILE A 254 -23.45 12.02 -0.53
C ILE A 254 -22.76 13.12 0.28
N PRO A 255 -22.51 14.31 -0.29
CA PRO A 255 -22.03 15.46 0.48
C PRO A 255 -23.13 15.94 1.42
N VAL A 256 -22.81 16.08 2.71
CA VAL A 256 -23.74 16.64 3.71
C VAL A 256 -23.49 18.14 3.82
N ASP A 257 -24.57 18.93 3.74
CA ASP A 257 -24.50 20.37 3.93
C ASP A 257 -24.42 20.72 5.43
N ILE A 258 -23.21 21.03 5.88
CA ILE A 258 -22.91 21.44 7.26
C ILE A 258 -23.46 22.83 7.64
N SER A 259 -23.94 23.62 6.68
CA SER A 259 -24.50 24.95 6.95
C SER A 259 -25.96 24.89 7.45
N ALA A 260 -26.66 23.79 7.19
CA ALA A 260 -28.02 23.57 7.63
C ALA A 260 -28.07 23.23 9.14
N PRO A 261 -28.76 24.04 9.97
CA PRO A 261 -28.87 23.78 11.41
C PRO A 261 -29.69 22.51 11.69
N VAL A 262 -29.34 21.80 12.77
CA VAL A 262 -30.02 20.57 13.24
C VAL A 262 -30.64 20.84 14.61
N ASP A 263 -31.70 21.65 14.63
CA ASP A 263 -32.35 22.09 15.87
C ASP A 263 -33.19 20.95 16.50
N ASP A 264 -33.74 20.06 15.69
CA ASP A 264 -34.53 18.88 16.11
C ASP A 264 -33.68 17.67 16.55
N PHE A 265 -32.38 17.85 16.83
CA PHE A 265 -31.46 16.74 17.09
C PHE A 265 -31.94 15.78 18.20
N TYR A 266 -32.33 16.31 19.36
CA TYR A 266 -32.82 15.51 20.49
C TYR A 266 -34.23 14.93 20.26
N ARG A 267 -34.97 15.42 19.26
CA ARG A 267 -36.24 14.83 18.83
C ARG A 267 -36.02 13.63 17.92
N LEU A 268 -35.02 13.73 17.03
CA LEU A 268 -34.64 12.68 16.09
C LEU A 268 -33.86 11.55 16.78
N VAL A 269 -33.05 11.89 17.79
CA VAL A 269 -32.31 10.94 18.62
C VAL A 269 -32.78 11.11 20.08
N PRO A 270 -33.93 10.52 20.46
CA PRO A 270 -34.52 10.71 21.78
C PRO A 270 -33.67 10.11 22.91
N GLU A 271 -32.93 9.03 22.63
CA GLU A 271 -32.05 8.37 23.60
C GLU A 271 -30.63 8.21 23.04
N PRO A 272 -29.80 9.28 23.06
CA PRO A 272 -28.44 9.21 22.53
C PRO A 272 -27.59 8.22 23.34
N ALA A 273 -26.72 7.47 22.64
CA ALA A 273 -25.78 6.52 23.22
C ALA A 273 -24.90 7.14 24.33
N ILE A 274 -24.48 8.39 24.13
CA ILE A 274 -23.64 9.15 25.07
C ILE A 274 -24.28 10.52 25.29
N LYS A 275 -24.30 11.00 26.54
CA LYS A 275 -24.68 12.37 26.89
C LYS A 275 -23.42 13.21 27.11
N TRP A 276 -23.23 14.24 26.30
CA TRP A 276 -22.08 15.13 26.40
C TRP A 276 -22.32 16.27 27.41
N PRO A 277 -21.28 16.74 28.12
CA PRO A 277 -21.39 17.90 28.99
C PRO A 277 -21.40 19.25 28.23
N PHE A 278 -21.25 19.21 26.90
CA PHE A 278 -21.26 20.38 26.01
C PHE A 278 -22.18 20.10 24.82
N GLU A 279 -22.65 21.15 24.14
CA GLU A 279 -23.44 21.01 22.92
C GLU A 279 -22.54 20.61 21.74
N PRO A 280 -22.82 19.49 21.04
CA PRO A 280 -22.06 19.09 19.87
C PRO A 280 -22.20 20.10 18.71
N ASP A 281 -21.13 20.26 17.93
CA ASP A 281 -21.13 21.13 16.75
C ASP A 281 -22.09 20.58 15.66
N VAL A 282 -22.59 21.43 14.75
CA VAL A 282 -23.60 21.03 13.73
C VAL A 282 -23.15 19.83 12.90
N PHE A 283 -21.90 19.81 12.45
CA PHE A 283 -21.34 18.69 11.69
C PHE A 283 -21.29 17.39 12.51
N GLN A 284 -21.10 17.47 13.83
CA GLN A 284 -21.11 16.31 14.73
C GLN A 284 -22.53 15.77 14.90
N LYS A 285 -23.52 16.66 15.08
CA LYS A 285 -24.94 16.29 15.14
C LYS A 285 -25.38 15.56 13.87
N GLN A 286 -24.97 16.06 12.70
CA GLN A 286 -25.24 15.39 11.41
C GLN A 286 -24.59 14.00 11.33
N ALA A 287 -23.32 13.88 11.73
CA ALA A 287 -22.62 12.59 11.74
C ALA A 287 -23.35 11.57 12.62
N ILE A 288 -23.71 11.95 13.85
CA ILE A 288 -24.43 11.08 14.80
C ILE A 288 -25.78 10.65 14.23
N LEU A 289 -26.51 11.55 13.57
CA LEU A 289 -27.81 11.23 12.97
C LEU A 289 -27.72 10.20 11.84
N HIS A 290 -26.65 10.23 11.04
CA HIS A 290 -26.41 9.21 10.01
C HIS A 290 -25.95 7.88 10.63
N LEU A 291 -25.12 7.92 11.68
CA LEU A 291 -24.72 6.73 12.41
C LEU A 291 -25.91 5.99 13.05
N GLU A 292 -26.86 6.74 13.62
CA GLU A 292 -28.08 6.16 14.21
C GLU A 292 -28.98 5.47 13.16
N ARG A 293 -28.84 5.84 11.88
CA ARG A 293 -29.51 5.19 10.75
C ARG A 293 -28.74 3.97 10.20
N HIS A 294 -27.63 3.59 10.83
CA HIS A 294 -26.68 2.57 10.36
C HIS A 294 -26.04 2.90 9.00
N ASP A 295 -25.93 4.18 8.65
CA ASP A 295 -25.21 4.64 7.47
C ASP A 295 -23.70 4.77 7.75
N SER A 296 -22.87 4.55 6.72
CA SER A 296 -21.42 4.75 6.82
C SER A 296 -21.07 6.23 6.63
N VAL A 297 -20.12 6.74 7.42
CA VAL A 297 -19.80 8.18 7.47
C VAL A 297 -18.31 8.44 7.25
N PHE A 298 -18.01 9.53 6.56
CA PHE A 298 -16.65 10.05 6.42
C PHE A 298 -16.58 11.48 6.95
N VAL A 299 -15.87 11.65 8.07
CA VAL A 299 -15.63 12.94 8.72
C VAL A 299 -14.26 13.45 8.32
N ALA A 300 -14.23 14.57 7.60
CA ALA A 300 -13.01 15.28 7.21
C ALA A 300 -12.95 16.63 7.94
N ALA A 301 -12.29 16.67 9.10
CA ALA A 301 -12.26 17.83 9.97
C ALA A 301 -10.85 18.06 10.56
N HIS A 302 -10.64 19.20 11.23
CA HIS A 302 -9.35 19.48 11.88
C HIS A 302 -9.27 18.73 13.22
N LEU A 303 -8.39 17.72 13.30
CA LEU A 303 -7.94 16.82 14.40
C LEU A 303 -8.21 17.17 15.88
N ARG A 304 -9.37 17.71 16.23
CA ARG A 304 -9.67 18.26 17.55
C ARG A 304 -11.13 18.03 17.90
N GLY A 305 -11.41 16.82 18.38
CA GLY A 305 -12.66 16.47 19.08
C GLY A 305 -13.49 15.37 18.45
N GLU A 306 -12.94 14.62 17.49
CA GLU A 306 -13.67 13.63 16.70
C GLU A 306 -13.96 12.30 17.42
N ASP A 307 -13.31 12.03 18.56
CA ASP A 307 -13.36 10.69 19.19
C ASP A 307 -14.54 10.41 20.13
N ARG A 308 -15.46 11.36 20.35
CA ARG A 308 -16.31 11.31 21.55
C ARG A 308 -17.71 10.73 21.36
N GLY A 309 -18.03 10.07 20.26
CA GLY A 309 -19.42 9.80 19.96
C GLY A 309 -19.75 8.57 19.15
N ALA A 310 -19.26 7.37 19.51
CA ALA A 310 -19.89 6.13 19.06
C ALA A 310 -19.40 4.94 19.88
N ALA A 311 -20.10 4.57 20.96
CA ALA A 311 -20.17 3.19 21.45
C ALA A 311 -20.93 3.15 22.78
N GLN A 312 -22.22 2.86 22.73
CA GLN A 312 -22.96 2.05 23.70
C GLN A 312 -24.44 2.28 23.41
N ARG A 313 -25.10 1.32 22.76
CA ARG A 313 -26.46 0.93 23.18
C ARG A 313 -27.07 -0.26 22.47
N LEU A 314 -26.41 -0.89 21.50
CA LEU A 314 -26.79 -2.20 20.99
C LEU A 314 -25.54 -3.06 20.99
N SER A 315 -25.69 -4.37 21.20
CA SER A 315 -24.61 -5.32 21.51
C SER A 315 -24.03 -6.00 20.26
N PRO A 316 -23.20 -5.30 19.45
CA PRO A 316 -22.14 -5.97 18.69
C PRO A 316 -20.76 -5.36 18.96
N ARG A 317 -19.73 -6.07 18.48
CA ARG A 317 -18.33 -5.67 18.67
C ARG A 317 -17.96 -4.52 17.73
N THR A 318 -17.16 -3.58 18.24
CA THR A 318 -16.60 -2.46 17.47
C THR A 318 -15.08 -2.54 17.47
N ILE A 319 -14.47 -2.35 16.30
CA ILE A 319 -13.00 -2.26 16.17
C ILE A 319 -12.60 -0.82 15.89
N TYR A 320 -11.70 -0.30 16.73
CA TYR A 320 -11.05 0.97 16.51
C TYR A 320 -9.63 0.73 16.00
N THR A 321 -9.37 1.21 14.79
CA THR A 321 -8.06 1.09 14.15
C THR A 321 -7.30 2.40 14.19
N SER A 322 -6.04 2.32 14.58
CA SER A 322 -5.12 3.45 14.60
C SER A 322 -3.86 3.09 13.81
N PRO A 323 -3.27 4.03 13.04
CA PRO A 323 -2.05 3.74 12.29
C PRO A 323 -0.85 3.50 13.23
N ILE A 324 -0.83 4.06 14.44
CA ILE A 324 0.37 4.08 15.30
C ILE A 324 0.10 3.41 16.65
N LYS A 325 1.02 2.53 17.08
CA LYS A 325 0.96 1.85 18.40
C LYS A 325 0.84 2.82 19.57
N ALA A 326 1.59 3.93 19.56
CA ALA A 326 1.53 4.96 20.60
C ALA A 326 0.14 5.59 20.72
N LEU A 327 -0.49 5.90 19.58
CA LEU A 327 -1.85 6.42 19.54
C LEU A 327 -2.88 5.37 19.99
N SER A 328 -2.68 4.10 19.62
CA SER A 328 -3.50 2.98 20.12
C SER A 328 -3.48 2.89 21.65
N ASN A 329 -2.30 2.99 22.26
CA ASN A 329 -2.13 2.99 23.71
C ASN A 329 -2.81 4.21 24.38
N GLN A 330 -2.68 5.39 23.78
CA GLN A 330 -3.33 6.61 24.27
C GLN A 330 -4.85 6.47 24.22
N LYS A 331 -5.41 6.11 23.06
CA LYS A 331 -6.86 5.93 22.87
C LYS A 331 -7.41 4.84 23.76
N PHE A 332 -6.65 3.78 24.02
CA PHE A 332 -7.02 2.75 24.98
C PHE A 332 -7.24 3.32 26.37
N ARG A 333 -6.32 4.16 26.85
CA ARG A 333 -6.49 4.82 28.14
C ARG A 333 -7.70 5.75 28.15
N ASP A 334 -7.86 6.57 27.11
CA ASP A 334 -8.95 7.54 27.00
C ASP A 334 -10.32 6.84 26.96
N PHE A 335 -10.44 5.78 26.17
CA PHE A 335 -11.66 4.99 26.05
C PHE A 335 -11.92 4.16 27.30
N ARG A 336 -10.88 3.60 27.94
CA ARG A 336 -11.06 2.86 29.19
C ARG A 336 -11.53 3.76 30.33
N LEU A 337 -11.03 5.00 30.40
CA LEU A 337 -11.51 5.99 31.37
C LEU A 337 -12.95 6.46 31.09
N THR A 338 -13.39 6.43 29.84
CA THR A 338 -14.72 6.91 29.42
C THR A 338 -15.78 5.82 29.44
N PHE A 339 -15.47 4.62 28.93
CA PHE A 339 -16.42 3.53 28.65
C PHE A 339 -16.22 2.27 29.50
N GLY A 340 -15.02 2.07 30.06
CA GLY A 340 -14.69 0.89 30.87
C GLY A 340 -14.39 -0.39 30.08
N ASP A 341 -15.33 -0.89 29.26
CA ASP A 341 -15.22 -2.17 28.52
C ASP A 341 -14.45 -2.02 27.19
N VAL A 342 -13.12 -1.98 27.29
CA VAL A 342 -12.22 -1.74 26.14
C VAL A 342 -11.02 -2.68 26.20
N GLY A 343 -10.71 -3.30 25.07
CA GLY A 343 -9.54 -4.15 24.83
C GLY A 343 -8.49 -3.48 23.95
N LEU A 344 -7.26 -3.99 24.03
CA LEU A 344 -6.13 -3.55 23.22
C LEU A 344 -5.43 -4.76 22.60
N LEU A 345 -5.37 -4.81 21.28
CA LEU A 345 -4.66 -5.83 20.51
C LEU A 345 -3.53 -5.17 19.72
N THR A 346 -2.31 -5.39 20.18
CA THR A 346 -1.10 -5.00 19.45
C THR A 346 -0.25 -6.23 19.19
N GLY A 347 0.70 -6.14 18.26
CA GLY A 347 1.66 -7.22 18.00
C GLY A 347 2.48 -7.63 19.24
N ASP A 348 2.54 -6.79 20.29
CA ASP A 348 3.38 -7.03 21.47
C ASP A 348 2.55 -7.49 22.69
N VAL A 349 1.39 -6.88 22.89
CA VAL A 349 0.53 -7.09 24.07
C VAL A 349 -0.93 -7.23 23.64
N GLN A 350 -1.62 -8.19 24.25
CA GLN A 350 -3.06 -8.37 24.15
C GLN A 350 -3.68 -8.16 25.54
N LEU A 351 -4.56 -7.17 25.67
CA LEU A 351 -5.26 -6.83 26.90
C LEU A 351 -6.77 -6.91 26.66
N HIS A 352 -7.49 -7.62 27.54
CA HIS A 352 -8.95 -7.80 27.48
C HIS A 352 -9.49 -8.09 26.05
N PRO A 353 -9.09 -9.21 25.41
CA PRO A 353 -9.52 -9.56 24.05
C PRO A 353 -11.02 -9.86 23.91
N GLU A 354 -11.71 -10.11 25.03
CA GLU A 354 -13.16 -10.36 25.07
C GLU A 354 -14.01 -9.09 25.18
N ALA A 355 -13.38 -7.91 25.24
CA ALA A 355 -14.09 -6.64 25.35
C ALA A 355 -14.93 -6.36 24.09
N SER A 356 -16.03 -5.63 24.27
CA SER A 356 -16.93 -5.24 23.18
C SER A 356 -16.26 -4.27 22.19
N CYS A 357 -15.40 -3.37 22.69
CA CYS A 357 -14.61 -2.44 21.90
C CYS A 357 -13.14 -2.86 21.89
N LEU A 358 -12.59 -3.14 20.70
CA LEU A 358 -11.19 -3.55 20.53
C LEU A 358 -10.40 -2.47 19.80
N ILE A 359 -9.35 -1.96 20.45
CA ILE A 359 -8.40 -1.04 19.82
C ILE A 359 -7.22 -1.85 19.27
N MET A 360 -6.88 -1.64 18.01
CA MET A 360 -5.77 -2.32 17.36
C MET A 360 -5.10 -1.48 16.28
N THR A 361 -3.96 -1.95 15.77
CA THR A 361 -3.36 -1.36 14.57
C THR A 361 -3.95 -1.96 13.31
N THR A 362 -3.85 -1.25 12.19
CA THR A 362 -4.42 -1.71 10.90
C THR A 362 -3.79 -3.01 10.42
N GLU A 363 -2.51 -3.27 10.74
CA GLU A 363 -1.82 -4.51 10.37
C GLU A 363 -2.38 -5.74 11.11
N ILE A 364 -2.84 -5.56 12.36
CA ILE A 364 -3.49 -6.62 13.14
C ILE A 364 -4.85 -6.95 12.53
N LEU A 365 -5.65 -5.93 12.18
CA LEU A 365 -6.93 -6.15 11.52
C LEU A 365 -6.76 -6.85 10.16
N ARG A 366 -5.77 -6.44 9.36
CA ARG A 366 -5.43 -7.12 8.10
C ARG A 366 -5.10 -8.60 8.33
N SER A 367 -4.27 -8.90 9.33
CA SER A 367 -3.90 -10.28 9.67
C SER A 367 -5.11 -11.12 10.08
N MET A 368 -6.05 -10.54 10.85
CA MET A 368 -7.30 -11.18 11.23
C MET A 368 -8.19 -11.50 10.02
N LEU A 369 -8.27 -10.59 9.04
CA LEU A 369 -9.04 -10.78 7.80
C LEU A 369 -8.49 -11.94 6.96
N TYR A 370 -7.19 -11.96 6.66
CA TYR A 370 -6.58 -13.06 5.89
C TYR A 370 -6.60 -14.40 6.63
N SER A 371 -6.47 -14.38 7.96
CA SER A 371 -6.47 -15.58 8.81
C SER A 371 -7.87 -16.07 9.19
N GLY A 372 -8.93 -15.41 8.71
CA GLY A 372 -10.32 -15.78 8.97
C GLY A 372 -10.70 -15.80 10.46
N SER A 373 -10.35 -14.76 11.21
CA SER A 373 -10.69 -14.61 12.64
C SER A 373 -12.20 -14.61 12.88
N ASP A 374 -12.69 -15.43 13.81
CA ASP A 374 -14.12 -15.53 14.11
C ASP A 374 -14.69 -14.25 14.76
N VAL A 375 -13.84 -13.38 15.33
CA VAL A 375 -14.25 -12.08 15.90
C VAL A 375 -14.89 -11.16 14.84
N ILE A 376 -14.57 -11.34 13.56
CA ILE A 376 -15.10 -10.55 12.44
C ILE A 376 -16.61 -10.80 12.23
N ARG A 377 -17.15 -11.94 12.70
CA ARG A 377 -18.59 -12.24 12.59
C ARG A 377 -19.44 -11.32 13.45
N ASP A 378 -18.95 -11.01 14.66
CA ASP A 378 -19.65 -10.18 15.64
C ASP A 378 -19.41 -8.67 15.41
N LEU A 379 -18.64 -8.32 14.38
CA LEU A 379 -18.21 -6.97 14.06
C LEU A 379 -19.31 -6.22 13.31
N GLU A 380 -19.81 -5.13 13.88
CA GLU A 380 -20.74 -4.23 13.18
C GLU A 380 -20.03 -2.98 12.65
N TRP A 381 -19.16 -2.38 13.45
CA TRP A 381 -18.53 -1.11 13.14
C TRP A 381 -17.00 -1.20 13.15
N VAL A 382 -16.39 -0.64 12.12
CA VAL A 382 -14.94 -0.39 12.08
C VAL A 382 -14.68 1.10 11.98
N ILE A 383 -13.97 1.63 12.98
CA ILE A 383 -13.53 3.00 13.05
C ILE A 383 -12.10 3.07 12.54
N PHE A 384 -11.88 3.91 11.55
CA PHE A 384 -10.61 4.19 10.94
C PHE A 384 -10.15 5.59 11.33
N ASP A 385 -9.15 5.67 12.21
CA ASP A 385 -8.56 6.95 12.62
C ASP A 385 -7.43 7.37 11.69
N GLU A 386 -7.31 8.68 11.45
CA GLU A 386 -6.25 9.29 10.65
C GLU A 386 -6.14 8.74 9.21
N VAL A 387 -7.26 8.64 8.48
CA VAL A 387 -7.33 8.06 7.11
C VAL A 387 -6.37 8.71 6.12
N HIS A 388 -5.95 9.96 6.33
CA HIS A 388 -4.93 10.62 5.52
C HIS A 388 -3.56 9.90 5.50
N TYR A 389 -3.33 8.92 6.40
CA TYR A 389 -2.20 8.00 6.35
C TYR A 389 -2.22 7.03 5.17
N ILE A 390 -3.31 6.98 4.38
CA ILE A 390 -3.32 6.21 3.13
C ILE A 390 -2.23 6.67 2.14
N ASN A 391 -1.77 7.92 2.26
CA ASN A 391 -0.66 8.47 1.47
C ASN A 391 0.72 7.97 1.92
N ASP A 392 0.82 7.23 3.03
CA ASP A 392 2.07 6.65 3.51
C ASP A 392 2.49 5.47 2.61
N ALA A 393 3.72 5.50 2.08
CA ALA A 393 4.20 4.50 1.12
C ALA A 393 4.33 3.09 1.71
N GLU A 394 4.59 2.96 3.02
CA GLU A 394 4.73 1.64 3.67
C GLU A 394 3.38 1.11 4.16
N ARG A 395 2.54 1.99 4.72
CA ARG A 395 1.33 1.61 5.46
C ARG A 395 0.04 1.80 4.66
N GLY A 396 0.03 2.67 3.65
CA GLY A 396 -1.14 2.94 2.82
C GLY A 396 -1.68 1.71 2.12
N VAL A 397 -0.81 0.78 1.74
CA VAL A 397 -1.17 -0.53 1.16
C VAL A 397 -2.09 -1.30 2.10
N VAL A 398 -1.73 -1.39 3.38
CA VAL A 398 -2.48 -2.15 4.41
C VAL A 398 -3.90 -1.61 4.54
N TRP A 399 -4.06 -0.30 4.46
CA TRP A 399 -5.36 0.37 4.55
C TRP A 399 -6.28 -0.03 3.39
N GLU A 400 -5.79 0.00 2.16
CA GLU A 400 -6.56 -0.41 0.99
C GLU A 400 -6.91 -1.89 1.05
N GLU A 401 -5.97 -2.76 1.42
CA GLU A 401 -6.23 -4.21 1.57
C GLU A 401 -7.35 -4.47 2.59
N VAL A 402 -7.31 -3.81 3.75
CA VAL A 402 -8.34 -3.97 4.79
C VAL A 402 -9.70 -3.48 4.29
N LEU A 403 -9.77 -2.29 3.69
CA LEU A 403 -11.03 -1.75 3.18
C LEU A 403 -11.65 -2.66 2.12
N ILE A 404 -10.85 -3.25 1.23
CA ILE A 404 -11.33 -4.22 0.23
C ILE A 404 -11.82 -5.50 0.91
N MET A 405 -11.05 -6.06 1.85
CA MET A 405 -11.32 -7.36 2.48
C MET A 405 -12.45 -7.38 3.53
N LEU A 406 -12.93 -6.23 4.00
CA LEU A 406 -14.03 -6.19 4.99
C LEU A 406 -15.32 -6.85 4.47
N PRO A 407 -16.01 -7.68 5.28
CA PRO A 407 -17.30 -8.29 4.89
C PRO A 407 -18.43 -7.27 4.66
N GLU A 408 -19.51 -7.70 4.02
CA GLU A 408 -20.66 -6.84 3.64
C GLU A 408 -21.42 -6.27 4.83
N HIS A 409 -21.59 -7.04 5.91
CA HIS A 409 -22.37 -6.62 7.08
C HIS A 409 -21.69 -5.51 7.90
N VAL A 410 -20.41 -5.25 7.67
CA VAL A 410 -19.63 -4.27 8.43
C VAL A 410 -19.87 -2.86 7.90
N SER A 411 -20.22 -1.94 8.79
CA SER A 411 -20.35 -0.50 8.53
C SER A 411 -19.05 0.24 8.87
N ILE A 412 -18.75 1.29 8.10
CA ILE A 412 -17.44 1.97 8.13
C ILE A 412 -17.57 3.39 8.65
N ILE A 413 -16.69 3.77 9.59
CA ILE A 413 -16.54 5.14 10.10
C ILE A 413 -15.12 5.61 9.78
N LEU A 414 -14.99 6.67 8.98
CA LEU A 414 -13.70 7.22 8.56
C LEU A 414 -13.49 8.58 9.24
N LEU A 415 -12.37 8.73 9.96
CA LEU A 415 -11.94 9.99 10.58
C LEU A 415 -10.65 10.47 9.92
N SER A 416 -10.64 11.72 9.46
CA SER A 416 -9.47 12.28 8.77
C SER A 416 -9.32 13.77 9.03
N ALA A 417 -8.07 14.22 9.01
CA ALA A 417 -7.72 15.61 8.73
C ALA A 417 -8.39 16.11 7.43
N THR A 418 -8.51 17.43 7.28
CA THR A 418 -9.10 18.06 6.10
C THR A 418 -8.36 17.67 4.82
N VAL A 419 -9.07 16.98 3.92
CA VAL A 419 -8.54 16.52 2.62
C VAL A 419 -9.40 17.07 1.47
N PRO A 420 -8.78 17.52 0.36
CA PRO A 420 -9.49 18.17 -0.73
C PRO A 420 -10.37 17.22 -1.57
N ASN A 421 -10.00 15.94 -1.68
CA ASN A 421 -10.69 14.93 -2.49
C ASN A 421 -11.49 13.92 -1.65
N ALA A 422 -12.08 14.38 -0.54
CA ALA A 422 -12.88 13.53 0.35
C ALA A 422 -14.04 12.83 -0.37
N LEU A 423 -14.69 13.52 -1.32
CA LEU A 423 -15.82 12.99 -2.09
C LEU A 423 -15.40 11.89 -3.04
N ASP A 424 -14.27 12.04 -3.73
CA ASP A 424 -13.77 11.00 -4.65
C ASP A 424 -13.39 9.74 -3.88
N PHE A 425 -12.73 9.91 -2.72
CA PHE A 425 -12.38 8.80 -1.85
C PHE A 425 -13.61 8.10 -1.27
N ALA A 426 -14.63 8.88 -0.88
CA ALA A 426 -15.90 8.33 -0.43
C ALA A 426 -16.66 7.57 -1.51
N ASP A 427 -16.65 8.08 -2.75
CA ASP A 427 -17.34 7.45 -3.88
C ASP A 427 -16.68 6.12 -4.22
N TRP A 428 -15.35 6.04 -4.13
CA TRP A 428 -14.62 4.78 -4.24
C TRP A 428 -15.06 3.75 -3.19
N ILE A 429 -15.06 4.09 -1.90
CA ILE A 429 -15.49 3.16 -0.83
C ILE A 429 -16.96 2.78 -0.98
N GLY A 430 -17.82 3.74 -1.32
CA GLY A 430 -19.24 3.49 -1.49
C GLY A 430 -19.52 2.51 -2.64
N ARG A 431 -18.83 2.65 -3.77
CA ARG A 431 -18.87 1.67 -4.89
C ARG A 431 -18.27 0.33 -4.49
N LEU A 432 -17.15 0.34 -3.78
CA LEU A 432 -16.44 -0.86 -3.32
C LEU A 432 -17.34 -1.74 -2.47
N LYS A 433 -18.09 -1.15 -1.55
CA LYS A 433 -18.97 -1.86 -0.59
C LYS A 433 -20.42 -1.93 -1.02
N ARG A 434 -20.81 -1.28 -2.11
CA ARG A 434 -22.20 -1.10 -2.53
C ARG A 434 -23.07 -0.53 -1.39
N ARG A 435 -22.53 0.46 -0.65
CA ARG A 435 -23.21 1.17 0.46
C ARG A 435 -23.04 2.67 0.33
N ARG A 436 -24.05 3.43 0.76
CA ARG A 436 -23.98 4.90 0.75
C ARG A 436 -23.02 5.40 1.81
N LEU A 437 -22.19 6.37 1.44
CA LEU A 437 -21.24 7.02 2.34
C LEU A 437 -21.54 8.52 2.43
N TYR A 438 -21.74 9.02 3.65
CA TYR A 438 -22.03 10.43 3.88
C TYR A 438 -20.75 11.20 4.21
N VAL A 439 -20.42 12.19 3.38
CA VAL A 439 -19.19 12.99 3.53
C VAL A 439 -19.50 14.27 4.25
N ILE A 440 -18.89 14.43 5.42
CA ILE A 440 -19.05 15.57 6.32
C ILE A 440 -17.68 16.25 6.42
N SER A 441 -17.52 17.36 5.71
CA SER A 441 -16.25 18.09 5.65
C SER A 441 -16.39 19.47 6.27
N THR A 442 -15.45 19.85 7.13
CA THR A 442 -15.39 21.21 7.70
C THR A 442 -13.98 21.77 7.66
N ALA A 443 -13.84 22.93 7.01
CA ALA A 443 -12.60 23.70 7.01
C ALA A 443 -12.45 24.57 8.28
N ALA A 444 -13.52 24.75 9.05
CA ALA A 444 -13.51 25.59 10.22
C ALA A 444 -12.70 24.95 11.36
N ARG A 445 -11.74 25.71 11.90
CA ARG A 445 -10.91 25.27 13.02
C ARG A 445 -11.54 25.68 14.35
N PRO A 446 -11.56 24.83 15.39
CA PRO A 446 -12.11 25.18 16.70
C PRO A 446 -11.40 26.35 17.40
N VAL A 447 -10.10 26.55 17.13
CA VAL A 447 -9.29 27.66 17.66
C VAL A 447 -8.53 28.31 16.49
N PRO A 448 -8.77 29.57 16.14
CA PRO A 448 -8.08 30.24 15.04
C PRO A 448 -6.59 30.42 15.34
N LEU A 449 -5.75 30.47 14.29
CA LEU A 449 -4.29 30.56 14.41
C LEU A 449 -3.77 31.90 13.89
N GLU A 450 -2.74 32.41 14.55
CA GLU A 450 -1.97 33.58 14.12
C GLU A 450 -0.52 33.16 13.87
N HIS A 451 0.05 33.58 12.73
CA HIS A 451 1.36 33.13 12.30
C HIS A 451 2.34 34.30 12.27
N PHE A 452 3.53 34.11 12.86
CA PHE A 452 4.54 35.15 13.05
C PHE A 452 5.91 34.74 12.52
N LEU A 453 6.69 35.70 12.01
CA LEU A 453 8.14 35.57 11.83
C LEU A 453 8.87 36.10 13.05
N PHE A 454 9.81 35.32 13.57
CA PHE A 454 10.71 35.76 14.64
C PHE A 454 12.11 36.01 14.11
N THR A 455 12.59 37.25 14.28
CA THR A 455 13.95 37.63 13.89
C THR A 455 14.84 37.98 15.09
N GLY A 456 14.34 37.91 16.32
CA GLY A 456 15.10 38.25 17.53
C GLY A 456 16.32 37.37 17.78
N ASN A 457 17.40 37.94 18.32
CA ASN A 457 18.66 37.23 18.61
C ASN A 457 19.36 37.71 19.91
N SER A 458 18.78 38.67 20.61
CA SER A 458 19.32 39.26 21.84
C SER A 458 18.16 39.74 22.72
N THR A 459 18.45 40.12 23.96
CA THR A 459 17.46 40.68 24.90
C THR A 459 16.86 41.99 24.37
N ARG A 460 17.63 42.81 23.63
CA ARG A 460 17.12 44.04 22.99
C ARG A 460 16.18 43.80 21.81
N THR A 461 16.24 42.61 21.20
CA THR A 461 15.46 42.25 19.99
C THR A 461 14.38 41.21 20.28
N GLN A 462 14.06 40.97 21.56
CA GLN A 462 13.09 39.96 22.00
C GLN A 462 11.65 40.24 21.54
N ASP A 463 11.31 41.49 21.23
CA ASP A 463 9.98 41.89 20.78
C ASP A 463 9.78 41.86 19.25
N GLN A 464 10.79 41.43 18.49
CA GLN A 464 10.74 41.37 17.03
C GLN A 464 9.95 40.15 16.51
N LEU A 465 8.63 40.21 16.68
CA LEU A 465 7.63 39.28 16.16
C LEU A 465 6.77 39.99 15.11
N PHE A 466 6.79 39.52 13.87
CA PHE A 466 6.06 40.13 12.75
C PHE A 466 4.92 39.22 12.30
N LEU A 467 3.68 39.72 12.33
CA LEU A 467 2.49 38.98 11.91
C LEU A 467 2.48 38.76 10.39
N LEU A 468 2.37 37.49 9.97
CA LEU A 468 2.19 37.09 8.57
C LEU A 468 0.77 36.65 8.25
N LEU A 469 0.10 35.96 9.16
CA LEU A 469 -1.27 35.48 8.94
C LEU A 469 -2.09 35.81 10.18
N ASP A 470 -3.20 36.52 9.98
CA ASP A 470 -4.12 36.84 11.07
C ASP A 470 -5.06 35.67 11.39
N ALA A 471 -5.85 35.81 12.47
CA ALA A 471 -6.83 34.82 12.91
C ALA A 471 -7.94 34.52 11.87
N LYS A 472 -8.11 35.38 10.86
CA LYS A 472 -9.07 35.20 9.76
C LYS A 472 -8.46 34.49 8.55
N GLY A 473 -7.15 34.21 8.57
CA GLY A 473 -6.42 33.55 7.48
C GLY A 473 -5.96 34.49 6.37
N ALA A 474 -5.89 35.82 6.59
CA ALA A 474 -5.41 36.76 5.60
C ALA A 474 -3.89 36.97 5.70
N PHE A 475 -3.18 36.88 4.56
CA PHE A 475 -1.72 37.06 4.50
C PHE A 475 -1.32 38.54 4.51
N GLN A 476 -0.51 38.94 5.48
CA GLN A 476 -0.09 40.30 5.73
C GLN A 476 1.30 40.59 5.16
N THR A 477 1.34 41.09 3.92
CA THR A 477 2.59 41.45 3.22
C THR A 477 3.42 42.51 3.97
N LYS A 478 2.76 43.41 4.70
CA LYS A 478 3.43 44.44 5.52
C LYS A 478 4.35 43.84 6.59
N GLY A 479 3.91 42.74 7.23
CA GLY A 479 4.70 42.06 8.25
C GLY A 479 5.95 41.40 7.67
N TYR A 480 5.84 40.83 6.46
CA TYR A 480 6.99 40.25 5.76
C TYR A 480 8.06 41.32 5.44
N TYR A 481 7.68 42.44 4.83
CA TYR A 481 8.64 43.50 4.50
C TYR A 481 9.28 44.13 5.74
N ALA A 482 8.52 44.31 6.82
CA ALA A 482 9.06 44.78 8.10
C ALA A 482 10.11 43.82 8.68
N ALA A 483 9.88 42.50 8.56
CA ALA A 483 10.87 41.49 8.95
C ALA A 483 12.15 41.54 8.09
N VAL A 484 12.00 41.76 6.78
CA VAL A 484 13.13 41.93 5.84
C VAL A 484 13.95 43.15 6.21
N GLU A 485 13.31 44.28 6.49
CA GLU A 485 13.96 45.53 6.87
C GLU A 485 14.73 45.37 8.21
N ALA A 486 14.09 44.81 9.23
CA ALA A 486 14.71 44.54 10.52
C ALA A 486 15.94 43.64 10.42
N LYS A 487 15.94 42.70 9.47
CA LYS A 487 17.07 41.80 9.23
C LYS A 487 18.19 42.46 8.42
N LYS A 488 17.85 43.26 7.39
CA LYS A 488 18.80 44.06 6.60
C LYS A 488 19.54 45.09 7.45
N GLU A 489 18.82 45.79 8.33
CA GLU A 489 19.42 46.77 9.25
C GLU A 489 20.46 46.11 10.18
N ARG A 490 20.26 44.84 10.53
CA ARG A 490 21.19 44.09 11.36
C ARG A 490 22.43 43.62 10.60
N THR A 491 22.26 43.12 9.37
CA THR A 491 23.40 42.71 8.54
C THR A 491 24.26 43.91 8.14
N SER A 492 23.67 45.08 7.88
CA SER A 492 24.43 46.31 7.58
C SER A 492 25.25 46.80 8.78
N LYS A 493 24.66 46.81 9.99
CA LYS A 493 25.39 47.16 11.23
C LYS A 493 26.52 46.18 11.55
N HIS A 494 26.33 44.89 11.27
CA HIS A 494 27.35 43.86 11.54
C HIS A 494 28.48 43.86 10.50
N ALA A 495 28.19 44.18 9.24
CA ALA A 495 29.18 44.30 8.17
C ALA A 495 30.13 45.50 8.34
N GLN A 496 29.72 46.54 9.08
CA GLN A 496 30.58 47.68 9.40
C GLN A 496 31.63 47.39 10.48
N THR A 497 31.49 46.31 11.27
CA THR A 497 32.35 46.06 12.45
C THR A 497 33.33 44.90 12.27
N PHE A 498 33.05 43.92 11.41
CA PHE A 498 33.96 42.79 11.13
C PHE A 498 33.94 42.44 9.63
N GLY A 499 35.14 42.37 9.03
CA GLY A 499 35.33 42.11 7.60
C GLY A 499 34.69 40.81 7.09
N ALA A 500 34.31 40.82 5.82
CA ALA A 500 33.54 39.78 5.15
C ALA A 500 34.28 38.43 5.09
N LYS A 501 33.95 37.48 5.97
CA LYS A 501 34.21 36.04 5.75
C LYS A 501 33.07 35.39 4.97
N GLN A 502 33.43 34.40 4.13
CA GLN A 502 32.56 33.67 3.20
C GLN A 502 31.27 33.11 3.83
N PRO A 503 30.19 32.97 3.04
CA PRO A 503 28.88 32.59 3.53
C PRO A 503 28.74 31.07 3.70
N THR A 504 28.88 30.57 4.93
CA THR A 504 28.32 29.27 5.29
C THR A 504 26.84 29.44 5.69
N GLN A 505 25.95 28.59 5.17
CA GLN A 505 24.50 28.66 5.39
C GLN A 505 24.06 28.27 6.82
N GLN A 506 24.95 27.70 7.65
CA GLN A 506 24.63 27.24 8.99
C GLN A 506 25.01 28.29 10.07
N THR A 507 24.04 28.63 10.92
CA THR A 507 24.27 29.42 12.14
C THR A 507 25.07 28.60 13.15
N GLY A 508 26.03 29.24 13.82
CA GLY A 508 26.80 28.58 14.87
C GLY A 508 25.94 28.31 16.13
N PRO A 509 26.25 27.26 16.93
CA PRO A 509 25.45 26.83 18.08
C PRO A 509 25.26 27.94 19.14
N GLY A 510 26.22 28.85 19.29
CA GLY A 510 26.11 30.00 20.20
C GLY A 510 25.06 31.04 19.77
N GLN A 511 24.85 31.21 18.46
CA GLN A 511 23.81 32.12 17.94
C GLN A 511 22.42 31.51 18.14
N ASP A 512 22.27 30.21 17.88
CA ASP A 512 21.01 29.49 18.09
C ASP A 512 20.55 29.56 19.55
N ARG A 513 21.47 29.38 20.51
CA ARG A 513 21.18 29.54 21.95
C ARG A 513 20.63 30.94 22.27
N ALA A 514 21.24 31.99 21.73
CA ALA A 514 20.80 33.37 21.98
C ALA A 514 19.41 33.65 21.39
N VAL A 515 19.10 33.09 20.22
CA VAL A 515 17.77 33.17 19.58
C VAL A 515 16.71 32.50 20.46
N TYR A 516 16.94 31.28 20.94
CA TYR A 516 15.97 30.60 21.80
C TYR A 516 15.78 31.28 23.16
N LEU A 517 16.85 31.79 23.78
CA LEU A 517 16.72 32.55 25.04
C LEU A 517 15.90 33.83 24.84
N SER A 518 16.12 34.55 23.74
CA SER A 518 15.35 35.73 23.36
C SER A 518 13.87 35.39 23.10
N LEU A 519 13.61 34.33 22.34
CA LEU A 519 12.26 33.84 22.05
C LEU A 519 11.52 33.43 23.33
N LEU A 520 12.12 32.57 24.16
CA LEU A 520 11.51 32.08 25.39
C LEU A 520 11.29 33.19 26.41
N GLY A 521 12.18 34.19 26.47
CA GLY A 521 11.97 35.41 27.25
C GLY A 521 10.73 36.18 26.81
N SER A 522 10.58 36.38 25.49
CA SER A 522 9.40 37.04 24.90
C SER A 522 8.10 36.26 25.15
N LEU A 523 8.10 34.95 24.91
CA LEU A 523 6.95 34.08 25.15
C LEU A 523 6.54 34.03 26.62
N ARG A 524 7.52 34.03 27.54
CA ARG A 524 7.26 34.07 28.98
C ARG A 524 6.62 35.39 29.39
N ALA A 525 7.13 36.52 28.90
CA ALA A 525 6.55 37.84 29.17
C ALA A 525 5.10 37.95 28.65
N ARG A 526 4.79 37.28 27.54
CA ARG A 526 3.45 37.25 26.92
C ARG A 526 2.55 36.12 27.44
N SER A 527 2.99 35.35 28.44
CA SER A 527 2.29 34.17 28.98
C SER A 527 1.92 33.11 27.93
N GLN A 528 2.70 32.97 26.85
CA GLN A 528 2.42 32.10 25.70
C GLN A 528 2.96 30.66 25.84
N LEU A 529 3.27 30.24 27.07
CA LEU A 529 3.65 28.85 27.39
C LEU A 529 2.40 27.99 27.67
N PRO A 530 2.40 26.67 27.41
CA PRO A 530 3.52 25.86 26.92
C PRO A 530 3.74 25.96 25.40
N VAL A 531 4.97 25.69 24.97
CA VAL A 531 5.42 25.77 23.58
C VAL A 531 5.99 24.45 23.07
N VAL A 532 5.66 24.11 21.82
CA VAL A 532 6.27 22.99 21.09
C VAL A 532 7.15 23.54 19.98
N VAL A 533 8.41 23.14 19.96
CA VAL A 533 9.39 23.52 18.94
C VAL A 533 9.63 22.32 18.02
N PHE A 534 9.19 22.42 16.77
CA PHE A 534 9.43 21.41 15.75
C PHE A 534 10.81 21.59 15.12
N THR A 535 11.65 20.56 15.30
CA THR A 535 13.00 20.47 14.74
C THR A 535 13.12 19.16 13.96
N PHE A 536 13.58 19.21 12.70
CA PHE A 536 13.58 18.05 11.80
C PHE A 536 14.82 17.14 11.91
N SER A 537 15.61 17.30 12.98
CA SER A 537 16.75 16.43 13.27
C SER A 537 16.75 16.05 14.75
N ARG A 538 16.97 14.75 15.02
CA ARG A 538 17.01 14.17 16.37
C ARG A 538 18.14 14.79 17.20
N GLY A 539 19.37 14.75 16.67
CA GLY A 539 20.53 15.34 17.33
C GLY A 539 20.37 16.83 17.58
N ARG A 540 19.74 17.58 16.64
CA ARG A 540 19.43 19.00 16.89
C ARG A 540 18.42 19.19 18.01
N CYS A 541 17.44 18.30 18.20
CA CYS A 541 16.51 18.42 19.34
C CYS A 541 17.29 18.34 20.67
N ASP A 542 18.17 17.36 20.80
CA ASP A 542 18.99 17.13 22.00
C ASP A 542 19.97 18.29 22.26
N GLU A 543 20.64 18.77 21.20
CA GLU A 543 21.57 19.90 21.28
C GLU A 543 20.90 21.19 21.74
N GLN A 544 19.71 21.52 21.19
CA GLN A 544 19.00 22.76 21.54
C GLN A 544 18.43 22.70 22.95
N ALA A 545 17.92 21.55 23.38
CA ALA A 545 17.48 21.36 24.76
C ALA A 545 18.64 21.49 25.76
N SER A 546 19.78 20.85 25.46
CA SER A 546 21.00 20.92 26.28
C SER A 546 21.59 22.33 26.34
N GLY A 547 21.57 23.06 25.22
CA GLY A 547 22.04 24.45 25.15
C GLY A 547 21.27 25.43 26.04
N LEU A 548 20.05 25.06 26.46
CA LEU A 548 19.18 25.83 27.34
C LEU A 548 19.30 25.45 28.83
N GLY A 549 20.34 24.70 29.23
CA GLY A 549 20.51 24.23 30.62
C GLY A 549 20.57 25.31 31.71
N SER A 550 20.77 26.59 31.36
CA SER A 550 20.71 27.71 32.32
C SER A 550 19.28 28.21 32.63
N LEU A 551 18.27 27.74 31.90
CA LEU A 551 16.89 28.20 32.04
C LEU A 551 16.11 27.26 32.97
N ASP A 552 15.37 27.83 33.90
CA ASP A 552 14.43 27.12 34.77
C ASP A 552 13.04 27.75 34.67
N LEU A 553 12.07 26.94 34.25
CA LEU A 553 10.69 27.35 33.99
C LEU A 553 9.70 26.79 35.01
N THR A 554 10.18 26.01 35.99
CA THR A 554 9.33 25.30 36.95
C THR A 554 9.44 25.91 38.34
N THR A 555 8.33 25.90 39.07
CA THR A 555 8.27 26.27 40.48
C THR A 555 8.74 25.11 41.37
N ALA A 556 9.07 25.38 42.64
CA ALA A 556 9.48 24.34 43.59
C ALA A 556 8.40 23.25 43.79
N ALA A 557 7.11 23.61 43.75
CA ALA A 557 6.00 22.67 43.83
C ALA A 557 5.92 21.78 42.58
N GLU A 558 5.95 22.38 41.39
CA GLU A 558 5.96 21.63 40.12
C GLU A 558 7.17 20.68 40.04
N LYS A 559 8.34 21.10 40.52
CA LYS A 559 9.53 20.23 40.60
C LYS A 559 9.31 19.03 41.51
N SER A 560 8.65 19.22 42.66
CA SER A 560 8.33 18.12 43.57
C SER A 560 7.35 17.14 42.93
N ASP A 561 6.34 17.64 42.22
CA ASP A 561 5.37 16.80 41.49
C ASP A 561 6.04 16.01 40.36
N ILE A 562 6.89 16.67 39.57
CA ILE A 562 7.69 16.02 38.52
C ILE A 562 8.59 14.94 39.13
N HIS A 563 9.25 15.24 40.25
CA HIS A 563 10.14 14.30 40.93
C HIS A 563 9.39 13.05 41.41
N LEU A 564 8.26 13.21 42.10
CA LEU A 564 7.44 12.10 42.58
C LEU A 564 6.89 11.26 41.42
N PHE A 565 6.45 11.91 40.35
CA PHE A 565 5.99 11.23 39.14
C PHE A 565 7.11 10.42 38.47
N LEU A 566 8.28 11.02 38.28
CA LEU A 566 9.46 10.35 37.74
C LEU A 566 9.87 9.17 38.61
N GLN A 567 9.92 9.33 39.93
CA GLN A 567 10.28 8.26 40.84
C GLN A 567 9.31 7.07 40.72
N ARG A 568 8.00 7.33 40.64
CA ARG A 568 6.98 6.29 40.44
C ARG A 568 7.13 5.57 39.09
N CYS A 569 7.39 6.29 38.01
CA CYS A 569 7.56 5.70 36.68
C CYS A 569 8.87 4.92 36.57
N LEU A 570 9.99 5.49 37.03
CA LEU A 570 11.32 4.87 36.97
C LEU A 570 11.49 3.72 37.97
N ALA A 571 10.67 3.64 39.02
CA ALA A 571 10.63 2.49 39.93
C ALA A 571 10.33 1.16 39.20
N ARG A 572 9.77 1.21 37.98
CA ARG A 572 9.48 0.04 37.14
C ARG A 572 10.72 -0.50 36.42
N LEU A 573 11.73 0.35 36.21
CA LEU A 573 12.98 -0.04 35.55
C LEU A 573 13.92 -0.74 36.54
N ARG A 574 14.77 -1.64 36.03
CA ARG A 574 15.83 -2.28 36.82
C ARG A 574 16.91 -1.27 37.22
N GLY A 575 17.67 -1.58 38.27
CA GLY A 575 18.59 -0.63 38.92
C GLY A 575 19.67 -0.03 38.00
N SER A 576 20.19 -0.79 37.04
CA SER A 576 21.14 -0.31 36.00
C SER A 576 20.47 0.64 35.02
N ASP A 577 19.25 0.31 34.59
CA ASP A 577 18.51 1.04 33.56
C ASP A 577 18.07 2.43 34.05
N ARG A 578 17.83 2.58 35.36
CA ARG A 578 17.56 3.89 35.98
C ARG A 578 18.73 4.87 35.90
N ARG A 579 19.95 4.35 35.74
CA ARG A 579 21.18 5.17 35.68
C ARG A 579 21.68 5.39 34.25
N LEU A 580 20.85 5.08 33.24
CA LEU A 580 21.21 5.36 31.86
C LEU A 580 21.44 6.86 31.65
N PRO A 581 22.47 7.26 30.87
CA PRO A 581 22.75 8.67 30.61
C PRO A 581 21.53 9.42 30.06
N GLN A 582 20.79 8.81 29.12
CA GLN A 582 19.55 9.40 28.57
C GLN A 582 18.47 9.61 29.64
N VAL A 583 18.31 8.68 30.59
CA VAL A 583 17.31 8.79 31.67
C VAL A 583 17.68 9.92 32.64
N LEU A 584 18.96 10.01 33.03
CA LEU A 584 19.44 11.05 33.93
C LEU A 584 19.34 12.43 33.30
N HIS A 585 19.77 12.55 32.04
CA HIS A 585 19.71 13.81 31.29
C HIS A 585 18.27 14.27 31.06
N MET A 586 17.37 13.37 30.62
CA MET A 586 15.95 13.70 30.46
C MET A 586 15.32 14.10 31.81
N SER A 587 15.67 13.41 32.90
CA SER A 587 15.17 13.76 34.23
C SER A 587 15.60 15.18 34.62
N GLU A 588 16.86 15.56 34.40
CA GLU A 588 17.35 16.92 34.66
C GLU A 588 16.58 17.98 33.84
N LEU A 589 16.36 17.72 32.55
CA LEU A 589 15.60 18.62 31.68
C LEU A 589 14.15 18.78 32.16
N LEU A 590 13.49 17.68 32.52
CA LEU A 590 12.12 17.68 33.00
C LEU A 590 11.97 18.46 34.31
N HIS A 591 12.93 18.37 35.24
CA HIS A 591 12.94 19.19 36.46
C HIS A 591 13.10 20.69 36.19
N ARG A 592 13.49 21.11 34.98
CA ARG A 592 13.56 22.52 34.56
C ARG A 592 12.35 22.93 33.71
N GLY A 593 11.45 21.99 33.41
CA GLY A 593 10.29 22.20 32.54
C GLY A 593 10.60 22.11 31.04
N LEU A 594 11.74 21.51 30.68
CA LEU A 594 12.14 21.23 29.30
C LEU A 594 11.92 19.75 28.98
N GLY A 595 11.51 19.43 27.76
CA GLY A 595 11.35 18.05 27.30
C GLY A 595 11.85 17.87 25.87
N VAL A 596 12.22 16.64 25.52
CA VAL A 596 12.62 16.24 24.16
C VAL A 596 11.78 15.04 23.70
N HIS A 597 11.31 15.07 22.46
CA HIS A 597 10.48 14.03 21.86
C HIS A 597 10.88 13.71 20.41
N HIS A 598 11.49 12.54 20.22
CA HIS A 598 11.74 11.96 18.91
C HIS A 598 11.89 10.44 19.00
N SER A 599 11.92 9.77 17.85
CA SER A 599 12.02 8.30 17.75
C SER A 599 13.28 7.68 18.37
N GLY A 600 14.31 8.48 18.67
CA GLY A 600 15.54 8.04 19.34
C GLY A 600 15.47 7.98 20.86
N ILE A 601 14.44 8.58 21.47
CA ILE A 601 14.21 8.52 22.92
C ILE A 601 13.54 7.18 23.28
N LEU A 602 13.94 6.59 24.41
CA LEU A 602 13.36 5.36 24.94
C LEU A 602 11.82 5.44 25.06
N PRO A 603 11.07 4.39 24.71
CA PRO A 603 9.60 4.40 24.76
C PRO A 603 9.02 4.90 26.08
N ILE A 604 9.49 4.38 27.22
CA ILE A 604 9.03 4.79 28.54
C ILE A 604 9.28 6.29 28.82
N LEU A 605 10.42 6.84 28.37
CA LEU A 605 10.73 8.25 28.56
C LEU A 605 9.86 9.14 27.68
N LYS A 606 9.54 8.72 26.45
CA LYS A 606 8.60 9.46 25.59
C LYS A 606 7.23 9.57 26.24
N GLU A 607 6.71 8.46 26.77
CA GLU A 607 5.41 8.46 27.46
C GLU A 607 5.43 9.34 28.72
N ILE A 608 6.54 9.36 29.47
CA ILE A 608 6.72 10.30 30.61
C ILE A 608 6.64 11.75 30.14
N VAL A 609 7.38 12.11 29.08
CA VAL A 609 7.40 13.46 28.52
C VAL A 609 6.01 13.86 28.04
N GLU A 610 5.30 12.98 27.32
CA GLU A 610 3.93 13.20 26.85
C GLU A 610 2.95 13.41 28.01
N MET A 611 3.01 12.57 29.04
CA MET A 611 2.14 12.69 30.22
C MET A 611 2.42 13.97 31.00
N LEU A 612 3.70 14.35 31.20
CA LEU A 612 4.06 15.59 31.89
C LEU A 612 3.70 16.83 31.06
N PHE A 613 3.80 16.76 29.74
CA PHE A 613 3.34 17.81 28.83
C PHE A 613 1.81 17.98 28.87
N SER A 614 1.05 16.88 28.88
CA SER A 614 -0.41 16.91 29.02
C SER A 614 -0.87 17.56 30.33
N ARG A 615 -0.10 17.39 31.40
CA ARG A 615 -0.32 18.02 32.72
C ARG A 615 0.14 19.47 32.79
N GLY A 616 0.76 20.00 31.73
CA GLY A 616 1.30 21.35 31.69
C GLY A 616 2.56 21.56 32.54
N LEU A 617 3.24 20.48 32.97
CA LEU A 617 4.48 20.55 33.76
C LEU A 617 5.71 20.78 32.86
N VAL A 618 5.70 20.22 31.65
CA VAL A 618 6.66 20.57 30.60
C VAL A 618 6.20 21.83 29.89
N LYS A 619 6.99 22.90 29.97
CA LYS A 619 6.67 24.22 29.40
C LYS A 619 7.24 24.40 27.99
N VAL A 620 8.36 23.76 27.68
CA VAL A 620 9.01 23.79 26.35
C VAL A 620 9.31 22.36 25.93
N LEU A 621 8.77 21.95 24.78
CA LEU A 621 8.99 20.64 24.22
C LEU A 621 9.71 20.77 22.86
N PHE A 622 10.90 20.20 22.75
CA PHE A 622 11.57 20.03 21.45
C PHE A 622 11.13 18.71 20.83
N ALA A 623 10.47 18.77 19.69
CA ALA A 623 9.86 17.60 19.07
C ALA A 623 10.20 17.48 17.59
N THR A 624 10.22 16.24 17.10
CA THR A 624 10.20 15.96 15.66
C THR A 624 8.77 15.87 15.14
N GLU A 625 8.61 15.82 13.81
CA GLU A 625 7.32 15.66 13.12
C GLU A 625 6.46 14.52 13.67
N THR A 626 7.09 13.43 14.12
CA THR A 626 6.39 12.27 14.71
C THR A 626 5.51 12.60 15.92
N PHE A 627 5.77 13.70 16.63
CA PHE A 627 4.91 14.17 17.72
C PHE A 627 3.60 14.78 17.21
N ALA A 628 3.65 15.53 16.10
CA ALA A 628 2.45 16.10 15.47
C ALA A 628 1.53 15.03 14.90
N MET A 629 2.10 13.88 14.56
CA MET A 629 1.42 12.71 14.04
C MET A 629 0.90 11.77 15.15
N GLY A 630 1.69 11.55 16.20
CA GLY A 630 1.50 10.38 17.07
C GLY A 630 0.65 10.57 18.32
N VAL A 631 0.35 11.81 18.74
CA VAL A 631 -0.29 12.08 20.04
C VAL A 631 -1.19 13.32 19.99
N ASN A 632 -2.37 13.25 20.61
CA ASN A 632 -3.28 14.41 20.70
C ASN A 632 -2.94 15.32 21.89
N MET A 633 -1.85 16.10 21.78
CA MET A 633 -1.41 17.02 22.84
C MET A 633 -1.31 18.47 22.34
N PRO A 634 -2.31 19.32 22.62
CA PRO A 634 -2.29 20.71 22.16
C PRO A 634 -1.38 21.61 23.01
N ALA A 635 -0.66 22.50 22.34
CA ALA A 635 0.19 23.53 22.93
C ALA A 635 -0.44 24.91 22.75
N ARG A 636 -0.04 25.90 23.57
CA ARG A 636 -0.48 27.29 23.34
C ARG A 636 0.23 27.88 22.14
N THR A 637 1.54 27.62 22.03
CA THR A 637 2.40 28.11 20.94
C THR A 637 3.09 26.96 20.22
N VAL A 638 3.18 27.03 18.89
CA VAL A 638 4.02 26.15 18.06
C VAL A 638 5.12 26.97 17.40
N VAL A 639 6.34 26.47 17.41
CA VAL A 639 7.52 27.10 16.83
C VAL A 639 8.15 26.16 15.81
N PHE A 640 8.47 26.65 14.63
CA PHE A 640 9.21 25.92 13.60
C PHE A 640 10.68 26.36 13.61
N ASP A 641 11.61 25.41 13.84
CA ASP A 641 13.05 25.67 13.78
C ASP A 641 13.52 26.02 12.36
N SER A 642 12.92 25.37 11.37
CA SER A 642 13.24 25.47 9.95
C SER A 642 11.95 25.34 9.12
N THR A 643 11.96 25.84 7.89
CA THR A 643 10.91 25.58 6.88
C THR A 643 11.27 24.46 5.92
N ARG A 644 12.47 23.90 6.07
CA ARG A 644 13.03 22.83 5.23
C ARG A 644 13.34 21.58 6.06
N LYS A 645 13.07 20.42 5.48
CA LYS A 645 13.41 19.10 6.04
C LYS A 645 14.11 18.23 5.00
N HIS A 646 14.81 17.21 5.50
CA HIS A 646 15.40 16.16 4.67
C HIS A 646 14.40 15.00 4.59
N ASP A 647 14.00 14.60 3.39
CA ASP A 647 13.03 13.51 3.16
C ASP A 647 13.68 12.12 3.03
N GLY A 648 15.01 12.05 3.10
CA GLY A 648 15.78 10.82 2.89
C GLY A 648 16.67 10.91 1.65
N SER A 649 16.26 11.71 0.65
CA SER A 649 17.00 11.91 -0.60
C SER A 649 17.52 13.33 -0.73
N ALA A 650 16.70 14.34 -0.41
CA ALA A 650 17.04 15.74 -0.58
C ALA A 650 16.46 16.64 0.52
N PHE A 651 17.01 17.85 0.64
CA PHE A 651 16.40 18.90 1.45
C PHE A 651 15.31 19.61 0.65
N ARG A 652 14.07 19.53 1.13
CA ARG A 652 12.90 20.18 0.54
C ARG A 652 12.15 21.06 1.53
N ASP A 653 11.35 21.99 1.01
CA ASP A 653 10.41 22.77 1.81
C ASP A 653 9.26 21.89 2.34
N LEU A 654 8.67 22.30 3.44
CA LEU A 654 7.52 21.61 4.04
C LEU A 654 6.30 21.69 3.13
N LEU A 655 5.61 20.56 3.00
CA LEU A 655 4.34 20.51 2.28
C LEU A 655 3.24 21.22 3.09
N PRO A 656 2.21 21.78 2.44
CA PRO A 656 1.11 22.44 3.14
C PRO A 656 0.41 21.54 4.16
N GLY A 657 0.22 20.26 3.83
CA GLY A 657 -0.38 19.28 4.75
C GLY A 657 0.46 19.06 6.02
N GLU A 658 1.78 18.86 5.86
CA GLU A 658 2.73 18.69 6.97
C GLU A 658 2.74 19.93 7.88
N TYR A 659 2.72 21.11 7.26
CA TYR A 659 2.67 22.39 7.97
C TYR A 659 1.36 22.55 8.77
N VAL A 660 0.20 22.32 8.14
CA VAL A 660 -1.11 22.45 8.78
C VAL A 660 -1.28 21.46 9.94
N GLN A 661 -0.73 20.25 9.82
CA GLN A 661 -0.74 19.25 10.88
C GLN A 661 0.09 19.70 12.09
N MET A 662 1.32 20.15 11.87
CA MET A 662 2.21 20.64 12.94
C MET A 662 1.72 21.95 13.57
N ALA A 663 1.42 22.96 12.75
CA ALA A 663 0.86 24.24 13.18
C ALA A 663 -0.48 24.04 13.89
N GLY A 664 -1.23 23.01 13.48
CA GLY A 664 -2.51 22.66 14.05
C GLY A 664 -2.48 22.21 15.50
N ARG A 665 -1.30 21.94 16.07
CA ARG A 665 -1.09 21.68 17.50
C ARG A 665 -1.10 22.96 18.36
N ALA A 666 -1.09 24.15 17.76
CA ALA A 666 -1.24 25.43 18.47
C ALA A 666 -2.69 25.74 18.87
N GLY A 667 -2.85 26.45 19.99
CA GLY A 667 -4.12 26.80 20.62
C GLY A 667 -4.76 25.61 21.37
N ARG A 668 -5.32 25.81 22.56
CA ARG A 668 -6.03 24.76 23.32
C ARG A 668 -7.53 25.08 23.40
N ARG A 669 -8.39 24.16 22.94
CA ARG A 669 -9.85 24.35 22.91
C ARG A 669 -10.37 24.62 24.32
N GLY A 670 -11.12 25.70 24.49
CA GLY A 670 -11.68 26.12 25.78
C GLY A 670 -10.70 26.81 26.74
N LEU A 671 -9.41 26.92 26.41
CA LEU A 671 -8.41 27.60 27.24
C LEU A 671 -7.79 28.82 26.56
N ASP A 672 -7.48 28.71 25.26
CA ASP A 672 -6.82 29.79 24.50
C ASP A 672 -7.79 30.35 23.43
N PRO A 673 -7.91 31.69 23.29
CA PRO A 673 -8.78 32.30 22.27
C PRO A 673 -8.19 32.18 20.86
N THR A 674 -6.87 32.27 20.73
CA THR A 674 -6.11 32.12 19.48
C THR A 674 -4.86 31.27 19.75
N GLY A 675 -4.45 30.47 18.77
CA GLY A 675 -3.20 29.72 18.79
C GLY A 675 -2.08 30.49 18.12
N THR A 676 -0.88 30.51 18.71
CA THR A 676 0.27 31.25 18.17
C THR A 676 1.22 30.31 17.44
N VAL A 677 1.57 30.63 16.20
CA VAL A 677 2.55 29.87 15.38
C VAL A 677 3.72 30.78 15.02
N ILE A 678 4.95 30.34 15.24
CA ILE A 678 6.15 31.16 15.04
C ILE A 678 7.15 30.44 14.14
N LEU A 679 7.65 31.11 13.12
CA LEU A 679 8.71 30.63 12.23
C LEU A 679 10.05 31.30 12.63
N LEU A 680 11.05 30.50 13.00
CA LEU A 680 12.36 31.02 13.37
C LEU A 680 13.18 31.36 12.12
N CYS A 681 13.62 32.61 12.02
CA CYS A 681 14.40 33.09 10.89
C CYS A 681 15.91 33.07 11.19
N LYS A 682 16.49 31.88 11.41
CA LYS A 682 17.91 31.71 11.76
C LYS A 682 18.90 32.06 10.64
N ALA A 683 18.57 31.70 9.38
CA ALA A 683 19.44 31.93 8.22
C ALA A 683 19.77 33.43 8.02
N ARG A 684 20.81 33.78 7.24
CA ARG A 684 21.10 35.19 6.92
C ARG A 684 20.01 35.84 6.04
N SER A 685 19.40 35.08 5.14
CA SER A 685 18.23 35.48 4.34
C SER A 685 16.92 35.03 5.01
N LEU A 686 15.81 35.65 4.62
CA LEU A 686 14.47 35.14 4.96
C LEU A 686 14.04 34.12 3.90
N PRO A 687 13.17 33.16 4.26
CA PRO A 687 12.47 32.34 3.28
C PRO A 687 11.71 33.24 2.30
N ASP A 688 11.64 32.85 1.03
CA ASP A 688 10.95 33.66 0.03
C ASP A 688 9.45 33.75 0.34
N MET A 689 8.84 34.88 -0.03
CA MET A 689 7.42 35.12 0.22
C MET A 689 6.55 34.11 -0.54
N ALA A 690 6.95 33.74 -1.76
CA ALA A 690 6.22 32.76 -2.57
C ALA A 690 6.21 31.37 -1.92
N ASP A 691 7.33 30.95 -1.34
CA ASP A 691 7.46 29.66 -0.65
C ASP A 691 6.64 29.65 0.64
N LEU A 692 6.68 30.74 1.43
CA LEU A 692 5.85 30.89 2.63
C LEU A 692 4.36 30.89 2.29
N HIS A 693 3.95 31.60 1.25
CA HIS A 693 2.56 31.62 0.79
C HIS A 693 2.11 30.22 0.35
N ARG A 694 2.96 29.50 -0.39
CA ARG A 694 2.68 28.11 -0.80
C ARG A 694 2.57 27.18 0.40
N MET A 695 3.47 27.27 1.38
CA MET A 695 3.46 26.41 2.57
C MET A 695 2.24 26.68 3.48
N MET A 696 1.84 27.95 3.66
CA MET A 696 0.80 28.34 4.63
C MET A 696 -0.62 28.32 4.06
N LEU A 697 -0.79 28.73 2.80
CA LEU A 697 -2.10 28.85 2.12
C LEU A 697 -2.26 27.87 0.96
N GLY A 698 -1.26 27.01 0.71
CA GLY A 698 -1.34 25.98 -0.31
C GLY A 698 -2.42 24.95 -0.01
N LYS A 699 -2.93 24.32 -1.07
CA LYS A 699 -3.86 23.21 -0.91
C LYS A 699 -3.12 22.00 -0.31
N PRO A 700 -3.69 21.32 0.71
CA PRO A 700 -3.15 20.05 1.21
C PRO A 700 -3.01 19.03 0.07
N SER A 701 -2.13 18.05 0.27
CA SER A 701 -1.99 16.93 -0.67
C SER A 701 -3.31 16.18 -0.78
N GLN A 702 -3.65 15.78 -2.01
CA GLN A 702 -4.78 14.89 -2.26
C GLN A 702 -4.46 13.49 -1.72
N LEU A 703 -5.49 12.74 -1.36
CA LEU A 703 -5.37 11.32 -1.10
C LEU A 703 -5.00 10.62 -2.42
N GLN A 704 -3.90 9.88 -2.42
CA GLN A 704 -3.36 9.12 -3.53
C GLN A 704 -3.13 7.69 -3.06
N SER A 705 -3.53 6.72 -3.88
CA SER A 705 -3.28 5.31 -3.61
C SER A 705 -1.78 5.05 -3.53
N GLN A 706 -1.36 4.29 -2.53
CA GLN A 706 -0.01 3.74 -2.41
C GLN A 706 -0.02 2.22 -2.63
N PHE A 707 -1.10 1.70 -3.24
CA PHE A 707 -1.28 0.28 -3.47
C PHE A 707 -0.11 -0.29 -4.28
N ARG A 708 0.49 -1.35 -3.76
CA ARG A 708 1.58 -2.08 -4.40
C ARG A 708 1.42 -3.57 -4.16
N LEU A 709 1.87 -4.36 -5.12
CA LEU A 709 1.80 -5.81 -5.03
C LEU A 709 2.89 -6.33 -4.09
N THR A 710 2.50 -6.98 -2.99
CA THR A 710 3.43 -7.70 -2.11
C THR A 710 3.34 -9.21 -2.39
N TYR A 711 4.45 -9.94 -2.21
CA TYR A 711 4.43 -11.41 -2.42
C TYR A 711 3.49 -12.08 -1.42
N THR A 712 3.46 -11.59 -0.18
CA THR A 712 2.53 -12.04 0.87
C THR A 712 1.06 -11.88 0.44
N MET A 713 0.68 -10.75 -0.16
CA MET A 713 -0.69 -10.55 -0.67
C MET A 713 -1.01 -11.53 -1.79
N ILE A 714 -0.12 -11.66 -2.79
CA ILE A 714 -0.30 -12.57 -3.93
C ILE A 714 -0.49 -14.00 -3.44
N LEU A 715 0.40 -14.49 -2.55
CA LEU A 715 0.33 -15.86 -2.04
C LEU A 715 -0.90 -16.12 -1.16
N ASN A 716 -1.36 -15.10 -0.39
CA ASN A 716 -2.58 -15.25 0.41
C ASN A 716 -3.85 -15.33 -0.44
N LEU A 717 -3.89 -14.62 -1.57
CA LEU A 717 -5.01 -14.64 -2.51
C LEU A 717 -4.97 -15.90 -3.38
N LEU A 718 -3.81 -16.29 -3.93
CA LEU A 718 -3.65 -17.54 -4.70
C LEU A 718 -3.94 -18.81 -3.89
N ARG A 719 -3.96 -18.73 -2.55
CA ARG A 719 -4.38 -19.83 -1.68
C ARG A 719 -5.89 -20.09 -1.72
N VAL A 720 -6.66 -19.11 -2.18
CA VAL A 720 -8.13 -19.09 -2.16
C VAL A 720 -8.63 -18.89 -3.59
N ASP A 721 -9.04 -19.97 -4.24
CA ASP A 721 -9.39 -19.95 -5.67
C ASP A 721 -10.54 -19.00 -6.03
N ALA A 722 -11.46 -18.76 -5.08
CA ALA A 722 -12.61 -17.88 -5.30
C ALA A 722 -12.27 -16.38 -5.26
N LEU A 723 -11.09 -15.97 -4.76
CA LEU A 723 -10.67 -14.56 -4.68
C LEU A 723 -9.44 -14.31 -5.55
N ARG A 724 -9.66 -13.76 -6.74
CA ARG A 724 -8.58 -13.46 -7.70
C ARG A 724 -7.81 -12.20 -7.31
N VAL A 725 -6.50 -12.19 -7.59
CA VAL A 725 -5.64 -11.02 -7.36
C VAL A 725 -6.09 -9.86 -8.25
N GLU A 726 -6.54 -10.18 -9.45
CA GLU A 726 -7.09 -9.22 -10.41
C GLU A 726 -8.31 -8.51 -9.84
N ASP A 727 -9.19 -9.19 -9.11
CA ASP A 727 -10.37 -8.56 -8.51
C ASP A 727 -10.00 -7.57 -7.40
N MET A 728 -8.92 -7.85 -6.67
CA MET A 728 -8.34 -6.92 -5.71
C MET A 728 -7.71 -5.71 -6.39
N MET A 729 -6.95 -5.90 -7.48
CA MET A 729 -6.37 -4.81 -8.27
C MET A 729 -7.44 -3.91 -8.90
N LYS A 730 -8.50 -4.48 -9.46
CA LYS A 730 -9.64 -3.74 -10.03
C LYS A 730 -10.30 -2.80 -9.02
N ARG A 731 -10.28 -3.19 -7.75
CA ARG A 731 -10.94 -2.51 -6.63
C ARG A 731 -9.99 -1.56 -5.87
N SER A 732 -8.71 -1.53 -6.24
CA SER A 732 -7.72 -0.57 -5.75
C SER A 732 -8.17 0.88 -6.01
N PHE A 733 -7.78 1.79 -5.13
CA PHE A 733 -8.06 3.23 -5.32
C PHE A 733 -7.28 3.81 -6.52
N SER A 734 -6.15 3.19 -6.92
CA SER A 734 -5.36 3.60 -8.09
C SER A 734 -6.13 3.52 -9.41
N GLU A 735 -7.02 2.54 -9.55
CA GLU A 735 -7.81 2.27 -10.76
C GLU A 735 -9.15 3.03 -10.79
N PHE A 736 -9.49 3.69 -9.68
CA PHE A 736 -10.78 4.37 -9.52
C PHE A 736 -11.07 5.44 -10.60
N PRO A 737 -10.13 6.30 -11.01
CA PRO A 737 -10.39 7.30 -12.06
C PRO A 737 -10.80 6.65 -13.40
N SER A 738 -10.13 5.56 -13.79
CA SER A 738 -10.42 4.80 -15.01
C SER A 738 -11.79 4.12 -14.92
N ARG A 739 -12.14 3.59 -13.74
CA ARG A 739 -13.38 2.82 -13.53
C ARG A 739 -14.61 3.66 -13.22
N ARG A 740 -14.44 4.94 -12.86
CA ARG A 740 -15.57 5.86 -12.67
C ARG A 740 -16.54 5.83 -13.86
N HIS A 741 -16.00 5.63 -15.06
CA HIS A 741 -16.70 5.62 -16.33
C HIS A 741 -17.03 4.21 -16.86
N SER A 742 -16.82 3.13 -16.09
CA SER A 742 -17.08 1.74 -16.52
C SER A 742 -18.50 1.53 -17.07
N LYS A 743 -19.54 1.92 -16.31
CA LYS A 743 -20.94 1.85 -16.79
C LYS A 743 -21.18 2.65 -18.07
N ALA A 744 -20.53 3.80 -18.22
CA ALA A 744 -20.64 4.61 -19.44
C ALA A 744 -19.93 3.93 -20.62
N HIS A 745 -18.80 3.26 -20.38
CA HIS A 745 -18.12 2.45 -21.39
C HIS A 745 -18.94 1.22 -21.78
N GLU A 746 -19.61 0.54 -20.83
CA GLU A 746 -20.52 -0.58 -21.10
C GLU A 746 -21.70 -0.14 -21.97
N GLN A 747 -22.33 0.99 -21.64
CA GLN A 747 -23.42 1.58 -22.43
C GLN A 747 -22.94 1.99 -23.82
N ALA A 748 -21.81 2.69 -23.91
CA ALA A 748 -21.22 3.08 -25.20
C ALA A 748 -20.84 1.86 -26.05
N LEU A 749 -20.33 0.79 -25.44
CA LEU A 749 -20.01 -0.46 -26.12
C LEU A 749 -21.28 -1.17 -26.62
N ALA A 750 -22.36 -1.17 -25.84
CA ALA A 750 -23.66 -1.68 -26.30
C ALA A 750 -24.20 -0.87 -27.48
N GLU A 751 -24.17 0.47 -27.41
CA GLU A 751 -24.57 1.36 -28.50
C GLU A 751 -23.71 1.16 -29.76
N LEU A 752 -22.39 1.03 -29.62
CA LEU A 752 -21.47 0.79 -30.73
C LEU A 752 -21.68 -0.59 -31.36
N THR A 753 -21.97 -1.61 -30.54
CA THR A 753 -22.27 -2.96 -31.03
C THR A 753 -23.54 -2.96 -31.87
N GLU A 754 -24.58 -2.23 -31.45
CA GLU A 754 -25.80 -2.06 -32.25
C GLU A 754 -25.56 -1.23 -33.52
N ARG A 755 -24.76 -0.17 -33.46
CA ARG A 755 -24.36 0.60 -34.66
C ARG A 755 -23.58 -0.24 -35.67
N LEU A 756 -22.66 -1.10 -35.19
CA LEU A 756 -21.91 -2.01 -36.05
C LEU A 756 -22.82 -3.05 -36.72
N ARG A 757 -23.83 -3.56 -36.00
CA ARG A 757 -24.84 -4.47 -36.57
C ARG A 757 -25.74 -3.80 -37.61
N ALA A 758 -25.98 -2.50 -37.47
CA ALA A 758 -26.82 -1.72 -38.37
C ALA A 758 -26.10 -1.27 -39.67
N LEU A 759 -24.77 -1.33 -39.71
CA LEU A 759 -23.99 -0.98 -40.90
C LEU A 759 -24.08 -2.09 -41.97
N GLU A 760 -24.25 -1.68 -43.23
CA GLU A 760 -24.14 -2.60 -44.37
C GLU A 760 -22.70 -3.11 -44.51
N GLU A 761 -22.54 -4.42 -44.76
CA GLU A 761 -21.23 -5.01 -45.02
C GLU A 761 -20.64 -4.47 -46.35
N PRO A 762 -19.34 -4.12 -46.39
CA PRO A 762 -18.70 -3.64 -47.61
C PRO A 762 -18.60 -4.77 -48.63
N ASP A 763 -18.86 -4.46 -49.91
CA ASP A 763 -18.77 -5.44 -51.00
C ASP A 763 -17.29 -5.71 -51.35
N THR A 764 -16.77 -6.86 -50.94
CA THR A 764 -15.39 -7.30 -51.22
C THR A 764 -15.30 -8.25 -52.42
N SER A 765 -16.31 -8.31 -53.29
CA SER A 765 -16.31 -9.24 -54.41
C SER A 765 -15.55 -8.72 -55.64
N GLY A 766 -14.95 -9.64 -56.41
CA GLY A 766 -14.30 -9.35 -57.69
C GLY A 766 -13.08 -8.42 -57.58
N PRO A 767 -13.05 -7.25 -58.26
CA PRO A 767 -11.90 -6.34 -58.25
C PRO A 767 -11.67 -5.61 -56.92
N LEU A 768 -12.57 -5.75 -55.94
CA LEU A 768 -12.48 -5.15 -54.60
C LEU A 768 -11.98 -6.14 -53.53
N ALA A 769 -11.53 -7.34 -53.93
CA ALA A 769 -11.09 -8.39 -53.00
C ALA A 769 -9.90 -7.98 -52.11
N ASP A 770 -9.04 -7.09 -52.60
CA ASP A 770 -7.88 -6.56 -51.87
C ASP A 770 -8.17 -5.26 -51.09
N LEU A 771 -9.43 -4.81 -51.03
CA LEU A 771 -9.83 -3.60 -50.31
C LEU A 771 -9.49 -3.64 -48.80
N PRO A 772 -9.71 -4.74 -48.05
CA PRO A 772 -9.31 -4.83 -46.64
C PRO A 772 -7.79 -4.76 -46.45
N ASP A 773 -7.03 -5.42 -47.33
CA ASP A 773 -5.57 -5.41 -47.29
C ASP A 773 -5.02 -4.02 -47.63
N TYR A 774 -5.60 -3.35 -48.63
CA TYR A 774 -5.29 -1.97 -48.99
C TYR A 774 -5.47 -1.00 -47.82
N PHE A 775 -6.58 -1.14 -47.08
CA PHE A 775 -6.85 -0.35 -45.87
C PHE A 775 -5.79 -0.60 -44.78
N ASN A 776 -5.50 -1.88 -44.49
CA ASN A 776 -4.50 -2.27 -43.49
C ASN A 776 -3.10 -1.75 -43.85
N TRP A 777 -2.68 -1.84 -45.12
CA TRP A 777 -1.40 -1.30 -45.58
C TRP A 777 -1.33 0.23 -45.43
N GLY A 778 -2.44 0.93 -45.68
CA GLY A 778 -2.54 2.39 -45.51
C GLY A 778 -2.43 2.83 -44.05
N GLU A 779 -3.08 2.13 -43.12
CA GLU A 779 -2.97 2.39 -41.69
C GLU A 779 -1.57 2.07 -41.17
N GLU A 780 -1.03 0.90 -41.49
CA GLU A 780 0.32 0.49 -41.09
C GLU A 780 1.39 1.46 -41.61
N LEU A 781 1.23 1.97 -42.84
CA LEU A 781 2.10 2.99 -43.41
C LEU A 781 2.06 4.30 -42.62
N THR A 782 0.87 4.70 -42.15
CA THR A 782 0.69 5.92 -41.36
C THR A 782 1.29 5.76 -39.97
N GLU A 783 1.01 4.66 -39.28
CA GLU A 783 1.58 4.34 -37.96
C GLU A 783 3.11 4.25 -38.01
N THR A 784 3.67 3.54 -38.99
CA THR A 784 5.12 3.41 -39.16
C THR A 784 5.78 4.76 -39.40
N ARG A 785 5.15 5.65 -40.18
CA ARG A 785 5.65 7.01 -40.42
C ARG A 785 5.61 7.88 -39.17
N GLU A 786 4.55 7.80 -38.37
CA GLU A 786 4.47 8.52 -37.10
C GLU A 786 5.55 8.06 -36.11
N VAL A 787 5.81 6.75 -36.03
CA VAL A 787 6.90 6.19 -35.20
C VAL A 787 8.26 6.73 -35.65
N ILE A 788 8.55 6.68 -36.96
CA ILE A 788 9.80 7.22 -37.52
C ILE A 788 9.91 8.72 -37.24
N GLN A 789 8.83 9.48 -37.45
CA GLN A 789 8.80 10.93 -37.23
C GLN A 789 9.04 11.27 -35.75
N ARG A 790 8.43 10.54 -34.81
CA ARG A 790 8.66 10.71 -33.37
C ARG A 790 10.14 10.50 -33.01
N ARG A 791 10.77 9.45 -33.54
CA ARG A 791 12.20 9.17 -33.34
C ARG A 791 13.11 10.22 -33.94
N ILE A 792 12.76 10.76 -35.12
CA ILE A 792 13.49 11.89 -35.72
C ILE A 792 13.45 13.10 -34.79
N LEU A 793 12.30 13.39 -34.17
CA LEU A 793 12.09 14.54 -33.30
C LEU A 793 12.75 14.41 -31.92
N GLU A 794 12.87 13.19 -31.41
CA GLU A 794 13.63 12.88 -30.19
C GLU A 794 15.15 13.04 -30.41
N SER A 795 15.61 12.91 -31.65
CA SER A 795 17.02 13.04 -31.99
C SER A 795 17.49 14.48 -32.07
N VAL A 796 18.69 14.72 -31.52
CA VAL A 796 19.42 15.99 -31.62
C VAL A 796 19.64 16.39 -33.08
N ASN A 797 19.90 15.44 -33.98
CA ASN A 797 20.14 15.71 -35.40
C ASN A 797 18.85 16.09 -36.14
N GLY A 798 17.73 15.48 -35.80
CA GLY A 798 16.42 15.86 -36.34
C GLY A 798 16.00 17.26 -35.89
N LEU A 799 16.18 17.59 -34.61
CA LEU A 799 15.90 18.94 -34.10
C LEU A 799 16.81 20.02 -34.72
N LYS A 800 18.08 19.69 -34.99
CA LYS A 800 19.00 20.59 -35.72
C LYS A 800 18.57 20.81 -37.17
N SER A 801 17.95 19.82 -37.79
CA SER A 801 17.47 19.92 -39.17
C SER A 801 16.26 20.85 -39.32
N LEU A 802 15.42 20.96 -38.28
CA LEU A 802 14.26 21.85 -38.18
C LEU A 802 14.64 23.27 -37.72
N SER A 803 15.57 23.89 -38.43
CA SER A 803 16.00 25.27 -38.20
C SER A 803 15.15 26.29 -38.99
N VAL A 804 15.21 27.56 -38.58
CA VAL A 804 14.62 28.66 -39.36
C VAL A 804 15.14 28.63 -40.80
N GLY A 805 14.23 28.80 -41.77
CA GLY A 805 14.50 28.72 -43.20
C GLY A 805 14.42 27.32 -43.81
N ARG A 806 14.26 26.25 -43.01
CA ARG A 806 14.03 24.89 -43.53
C ARG A 806 12.68 24.80 -44.22
N VAL A 807 12.65 24.19 -45.41
CA VAL A 807 11.40 23.85 -46.10
C VAL A 807 10.90 22.49 -45.61
N VAL A 808 9.62 22.41 -45.28
CA VAL A 808 8.95 21.22 -44.75
C VAL A 808 7.66 20.96 -45.51
N VAL A 809 7.24 19.70 -45.54
CA VAL A 809 5.90 19.31 -46.01
C VAL A 809 5.02 19.16 -44.78
N ALA A 810 3.96 19.95 -44.70
CA ALA A 810 3.01 19.93 -43.59
C ALA A 810 1.70 19.25 -44.03
N ARG A 811 1.09 18.48 -43.13
CA ARG A 811 -0.21 17.84 -43.34
C ARG A 811 -1.22 18.47 -42.41
N ARG A 812 -2.21 19.20 -42.97
CA ARG A 812 -3.31 19.83 -42.22
C ARG A 812 -4.65 19.21 -42.60
N SER A 813 -5.68 19.44 -41.79
CA SER A 813 -7.03 18.95 -42.06
C SER A 813 -7.70 19.61 -43.28
N GLU A 814 -7.21 20.78 -43.69
CA GLU A 814 -7.76 21.58 -44.80
C GLU A 814 -6.95 21.41 -46.09
N ASP A 815 -5.61 21.28 -46.00
CA ASP A 815 -4.69 21.15 -47.14
C ASP A 815 -3.83 19.87 -47.01
N HIS A 816 -3.89 18.97 -48.00
CA HIS A 816 -3.08 17.74 -48.01
C HIS A 816 -1.66 18.02 -48.52
N ASN A 817 -0.63 17.78 -47.68
CA ASN A 817 0.80 17.88 -48.04
C ASN A 817 1.21 19.26 -48.60
N ALA A 818 0.91 20.33 -47.86
CA ALA A 818 1.28 21.70 -48.23
C ALA A 818 2.78 21.98 -47.97
N LEU A 819 3.43 22.69 -48.89
CA LEU A 819 4.83 23.11 -48.74
C LEU A 819 4.91 24.36 -47.87
N GLY A 820 5.81 24.37 -46.89
CA GLY A 820 6.03 25.53 -46.04
C GLY A 820 7.47 25.75 -45.63
N VAL A 821 7.76 26.96 -45.13
CA VAL A 821 9.09 27.34 -44.61
C VAL A 821 9.00 27.73 -43.13
N ILE A 822 9.88 27.16 -42.31
CA ILE A 822 9.93 27.44 -40.87
C ILE A 822 10.44 28.87 -40.65
N LEU A 823 9.66 29.69 -39.95
CA LEU A 823 9.98 31.08 -39.63
C LEU A 823 10.56 31.24 -38.23
N GLN A 824 10.05 30.48 -37.26
CA GLN A 824 10.47 30.55 -35.86
C GLN A 824 10.23 29.22 -35.15
N VAL A 825 11.08 28.91 -34.17
CA VAL A 825 10.98 27.72 -33.33
C VAL A 825 10.74 28.12 -31.86
N SER A 826 9.77 27.50 -31.21
CA SER A 826 9.49 27.69 -29.77
C SER A 826 10.67 27.28 -28.87
N SER A 827 10.83 27.98 -27.75
CA SER A 827 11.82 27.68 -26.70
C SER A 827 11.36 26.62 -25.68
N ASP A 828 10.06 26.30 -25.66
CA ASP A 828 9.52 25.26 -24.78
C ASP A 828 9.88 23.86 -25.34
N ILE A 829 10.51 23.02 -24.49
CA ILE A 829 10.99 21.69 -24.86
C ILE A 829 9.83 20.68 -24.88
N VAL A 830 8.81 20.86 -24.04
CA VAL A 830 7.70 19.89 -23.88
C VAL A 830 6.63 20.11 -24.94
N ASN A 831 6.25 21.36 -25.21
CA ASN A 831 5.25 21.75 -26.23
C ASN A 831 5.90 22.55 -27.37
N ARG A 832 6.93 21.99 -28.00
CA ARG A 832 7.68 22.68 -29.05
C ARG A 832 6.85 22.85 -30.31
N THR A 833 6.50 24.08 -30.65
CA THR A 833 5.78 24.44 -31.89
C THR A 833 6.69 25.13 -32.91
N PHE A 834 6.41 24.93 -34.20
CA PHE A 834 7.11 25.55 -35.33
C PHE A 834 6.19 26.51 -36.07
N THR A 835 6.48 27.81 -36.00
CA THR A 835 5.74 28.81 -36.77
C THR A 835 6.20 28.74 -38.22
N THR A 836 5.30 28.37 -39.14
CA THR A 836 5.63 28.04 -40.52
C THR A 836 4.74 28.84 -41.48
N LEU A 837 5.33 29.39 -42.54
CA LEU A 837 4.59 29.98 -43.67
C LEU A 837 4.20 28.85 -44.63
N LEU A 838 2.90 28.67 -44.86
CA LEU A 838 2.32 27.63 -45.71
C LEU A 838 1.68 28.24 -46.96
N LEU A 839 1.75 27.50 -48.07
CA LEU A 839 0.95 27.75 -49.27
C LEU A 839 -0.48 27.23 -49.05
N CYS A 840 -1.47 28.06 -49.35
CA CYS A 840 -2.90 27.72 -49.26
C CYS A 840 -3.65 28.25 -50.50
N GLU A 841 -4.85 27.73 -50.75
CA GLU A 841 -5.77 28.29 -51.73
C GLU A 841 -6.72 29.32 -51.09
N ARG A 842 -7.14 30.32 -51.87
CA ARG A 842 -8.07 31.34 -51.42
C ARG A 842 -9.45 30.71 -51.18
N ALA A 843 -9.85 30.58 -49.91
CA ALA A 843 -11.19 30.12 -49.57
C ALA A 843 -12.23 31.07 -50.19
N GLY A 844 -13.01 30.57 -51.15
CA GLY A 844 -14.23 31.23 -51.59
C GLY A 844 -15.14 31.42 -50.39
N ALA A 845 -15.72 32.61 -50.22
CA ALA A 845 -16.54 32.98 -49.07
C ALA A 845 -17.90 32.24 -48.98
N GLU A 846 -18.05 31.04 -49.56
CA GLU A 846 -19.30 30.27 -49.60
C GLU A 846 -19.05 28.75 -49.54
N ALA A 847 -18.31 28.27 -48.54
CA ALA A 847 -18.27 26.84 -48.19
C ALA A 847 -18.42 26.65 -46.68
N GLU A 848 -19.60 26.97 -46.14
CA GLU A 848 -19.99 26.50 -44.81
C GLU A 848 -20.36 25.02 -44.87
N GLY A 849 -19.35 24.16 -44.79
CA GLY A 849 -19.52 22.72 -44.65
C GLY A 849 -18.15 22.02 -44.50
N PRO A 850 -18.04 20.93 -43.71
CA PRO A 850 -16.81 20.14 -43.70
C PRO A 850 -16.51 19.61 -45.11
N PRO A 851 -15.25 19.61 -45.56
CA PRO A 851 -14.89 19.13 -46.89
C PRO A 851 -15.37 17.68 -47.09
N PRO A 852 -15.83 17.31 -48.30
CA PRO A 852 -16.29 15.95 -48.57
C PRO A 852 -15.14 14.96 -48.33
N ARG A 853 -15.35 13.96 -47.46
CA ARG A 853 -14.37 12.91 -47.17
C ARG A 853 -14.13 12.07 -48.42
N ARG A 854 -12.96 12.21 -49.04
CA ARG A 854 -12.55 11.44 -50.23
C ARG A 854 -11.68 10.24 -49.80
N ALA A 855 -11.88 9.07 -50.43
CA ALA A 855 -10.97 7.95 -50.24
C ALA A 855 -9.56 8.32 -50.73
N PRO A 856 -8.51 8.11 -49.93
CA PRO A 856 -7.16 8.50 -50.29
C PRO A 856 -6.66 7.60 -51.43
N SER A 857 -6.03 8.20 -52.44
CA SER A 857 -5.39 7.43 -53.52
C SER A 857 -4.04 6.86 -53.05
N PRO A 858 -3.48 5.84 -53.72
CA PRO A 858 -2.15 5.31 -53.42
C PRO A 858 -1.06 6.38 -53.35
N ASP A 859 -1.15 7.41 -54.21
CA ASP A 859 -0.17 8.49 -54.28
C ASP A 859 -0.33 9.51 -53.14
N ASP A 860 -1.56 9.69 -52.63
CA ASP A 860 -1.83 10.52 -51.45
C ASP A 860 -1.29 9.86 -50.18
N LEU A 861 -1.50 8.54 -50.05
CA LEU A 861 -0.94 7.73 -48.97
C LEU A 861 0.58 7.61 -49.09
N ALA A 862 1.13 7.48 -50.29
CA ALA A 862 2.57 7.43 -50.49
C ALA A 862 3.27 8.80 -50.27
N GLY A 863 2.52 9.90 -50.20
CA GLY A 863 3.04 11.24 -49.86
C GLY A 863 3.79 11.92 -51.00
N HIS A 864 3.53 11.51 -52.24
CA HIS A 864 4.20 12.04 -53.44
C HIS A 864 3.44 13.20 -54.08
N ASN A 865 2.13 13.32 -53.85
CA ASN A 865 1.36 14.46 -54.33
C ASN A 865 1.47 15.62 -53.33
N LEU A 866 2.11 16.70 -53.75
CA LEU A 866 2.06 17.98 -53.05
C LEU A 866 0.74 18.68 -53.34
N PHE A 867 0.29 19.50 -52.39
CA PHE A 867 -0.82 20.43 -52.62
C PHE A 867 -0.52 21.35 -53.81
N LEU A 868 -1.33 21.26 -54.87
CA LEU A 868 -1.27 22.14 -56.04
C LEU A 868 -2.48 23.08 -55.99
N PRO A 869 -2.30 24.39 -55.80
CA PRO A 869 -3.42 25.34 -55.81
C PRO A 869 -4.03 25.43 -57.22
N GLU A 870 -5.32 25.15 -57.38
CA GLU A 870 -6.04 25.26 -58.65
C GLU A 870 -6.49 26.72 -58.95
N GLY A 871 -6.62 27.55 -57.90
CA GLY A 871 -6.91 29.00 -57.93
C GLY A 871 -5.71 29.93 -57.56
N PRO A 872 -5.95 31.24 -57.30
CA PRO A 872 -4.88 32.18 -56.96
C PRO A 872 -4.19 31.79 -55.64
N CYS A 873 -2.89 31.55 -55.68
CA CYS A 873 -2.11 31.11 -54.52
C CYS A 873 -2.10 32.17 -53.40
N GLU A 874 -2.54 31.78 -52.21
CA GLU A 874 -2.50 32.60 -50.99
C GLU A 874 -1.57 31.93 -49.96
N HIS A 875 -1.38 32.58 -48.81
CA HIS A 875 -0.44 32.12 -47.78
C HIS A 875 -0.99 32.31 -46.37
N THR A 876 -0.71 31.33 -45.52
CA THR A 876 -1.09 31.37 -44.10
C THR A 876 0.12 31.09 -43.24
N VAL A 877 0.24 31.79 -42.10
CA VAL A 877 1.22 31.47 -41.06
C VAL A 877 0.53 30.65 -39.98
N ALA A 878 0.92 29.38 -39.85
CA ALA A 878 0.36 28.46 -38.87
C ALA A 878 1.43 28.01 -37.86
N LYS A 879 1.00 27.74 -36.63
CA LYS A 879 1.82 27.05 -35.64
C LYS A 879 1.63 25.55 -35.84
N LEU A 880 2.68 24.87 -36.29
CA LEU A 880 2.70 23.43 -36.49
C LEU A 880 3.23 22.74 -35.25
N HIS A 881 2.55 21.68 -34.84
CA HIS A 881 3.07 20.72 -33.88
C HIS A 881 4.00 19.75 -34.60
N PRO A 882 4.88 19.04 -33.87
CA PRO A 882 5.82 18.11 -34.49
C PRO A 882 5.15 16.98 -35.31
N GLY A 883 3.92 16.58 -34.95
CA GLY A 883 3.11 15.60 -35.70
C GLY A 883 2.49 16.13 -37.00
N ASP A 884 2.41 17.45 -37.17
CA ASP A 884 1.86 18.06 -38.39
C ASP A 884 2.89 18.10 -39.54
N VAL A 885 4.16 17.81 -39.25
CA VAL A 885 5.26 17.77 -40.23
C VAL A 885 5.37 16.37 -40.83
N ALA A 886 4.98 16.22 -42.09
CA ALA A 886 4.99 14.94 -42.80
C ALA A 886 6.39 14.57 -43.33
N ALA A 887 7.19 15.56 -43.76
CA ALA A 887 8.56 15.32 -44.23
C ALA A 887 9.46 16.57 -44.11
N ILE A 888 10.76 16.33 -43.87
CA ILE A 888 11.79 17.38 -43.81
C ILE A 888 12.57 17.37 -45.13
N THR A 889 12.64 18.51 -45.81
CA THR A 889 13.32 18.60 -47.11
C THR A 889 14.79 18.98 -46.97
N THR A 890 15.59 18.61 -47.97
CA THR A 890 17.01 19.01 -48.06
C THR A 890 17.19 20.52 -48.31
N LYS A 891 16.15 21.22 -48.78
CA LYS A 891 16.20 22.64 -49.17
C LYS A 891 16.05 23.58 -47.97
N THR A 892 16.84 24.65 -47.98
CA THR A 892 16.74 25.77 -47.04
C THR A 892 16.64 27.09 -47.82
N LEU A 893 15.68 27.91 -47.42
CA LEU A 893 15.46 29.25 -47.95
C LEU A 893 16.00 30.29 -46.97
N ARG A 894 16.66 31.33 -47.49
CA ARG A 894 17.07 32.48 -46.67
C ARG A 894 15.87 33.41 -46.50
N VAL A 895 15.20 33.32 -45.34
CA VAL A 895 14.00 34.11 -45.02
C VAL A 895 14.20 34.93 -43.76
N SER A 896 13.64 36.14 -43.73
CA SER A 896 13.57 36.97 -42.52
C SER A 896 12.29 36.65 -41.73
N GLY A 897 12.34 35.62 -40.88
CA GLY A 897 11.18 35.10 -40.15
C GLY A 897 10.39 36.15 -39.35
N GLU A 898 11.08 37.01 -38.60
CA GLU A 898 10.45 38.05 -37.76
C GLU A 898 9.62 39.05 -38.59
N ARG A 899 10.17 39.52 -39.73
CA ARG A 899 9.48 40.46 -40.63
C ARG A 899 8.25 39.85 -41.30
N ILE A 900 8.27 38.55 -41.59
CA ILE A 900 7.14 37.82 -42.17
C ILE A 900 6.02 37.66 -41.13
N ILE A 901 6.38 37.39 -39.87
CA ILE A 901 5.43 37.26 -38.75
C ILE A 901 4.78 38.62 -38.44
N GLU A 902 5.55 39.70 -38.39
CA GLU A 902 5.04 41.05 -38.17
C GLU A 902 4.10 41.51 -39.31
N ASP A 903 4.49 41.27 -40.57
CA ASP A 903 3.67 41.62 -41.73
C ASP A 903 2.36 40.81 -41.80
N PHE A 904 2.38 39.54 -41.37
CA PHE A 904 1.17 38.74 -41.23
C PHE A 904 0.27 39.24 -40.08
N GLY A 905 0.84 39.52 -38.91
CA GLY A 905 0.10 40.05 -37.75
C GLY A 905 -0.56 41.41 -38.02
N ARG A 906 0.11 42.30 -38.75
CA ARG A 906 -0.45 43.58 -39.20
C ARG A 906 -1.67 43.39 -40.10
N ARG A 907 -1.64 42.43 -41.02
CA ARG A 907 -2.73 42.14 -41.98
C ARG A 907 -3.91 41.39 -41.38
N GLN A 908 -3.79 40.85 -40.17
CA GLN A 908 -4.94 40.33 -39.40
C GLN A 908 -5.83 41.45 -38.83
N GLN A 909 -5.35 42.70 -38.79
CA GLN A 909 -6.15 43.84 -38.36
C GLN A 909 -7.13 44.27 -39.47
N PRO A 910 -8.40 44.59 -39.18
CA PRO A 910 -9.42 44.93 -40.20
C PRO A 910 -9.01 46.06 -41.14
N ARG A 911 -8.18 47.00 -40.65
CA ARG A 911 -7.71 48.19 -41.37
C ARG A 911 -6.67 47.87 -42.45
N PHE A 912 -5.82 46.87 -42.25
CA PHE A 912 -4.70 46.52 -43.13
C PHE A 912 -4.92 45.17 -43.84
N LYS A 913 -6.10 44.56 -43.70
CA LYS A 913 -6.46 43.26 -44.28
C LYS A 913 -6.40 43.22 -45.81
N ARG A 914 -6.47 44.38 -46.47
CA ARG A 914 -6.38 44.52 -47.94
C ARG A 914 -5.00 44.98 -48.44
N ASP A 915 -4.03 45.16 -47.55
CA ASP A 915 -2.68 45.56 -47.96
C ASP A 915 -1.94 44.39 -48.64
N PRO A 916 -1.15 44.66 -49.71
CA PRO A 916 -0.39 43.62 -50.38
C PRO A 916 0.69 43.02 -49.45
N PRO A 917 1.08 41.75 -49.66
CA PRO A 917 2.17 41.14 -48.92
C PRO A 917 3.47 41.94 -49.02
N GLY A 918 4.15 42.10 -47.89
CA GLY A 918 5.47 42.72 -47.84
C GLY A 918 6.48 41.95 -48.72
N PRO A 919 7.56 42.61 -49.16
CA PRO A 919 8.51 42.04 -50.13
C PRO A 919 9.18 40.75 -49.65
N ALA A 920 9.37 40.58 -48.34
CA ALA A 920 9.92 39.37 -47.74
C ALA A 920 8.96 38.16 -47.85
N VAL A 921 7.65 38.39 -47.76
CA VAL A 921 6.62 37.35 -47.91
C VAL A 921 6.49 36.96 -49.36
N THR A 922 6.42 37.94 -50.27
CA THR A 922 6.33 37.71 -51.72
C THR A 922 7.53 36.93 -52.25
N SER A 923 8.75 37.25 -51.80
CA SER A 923 9.96 36.52 -52.20
C SER A 923 9.97 35.08 -51.69
N ALA A 924 9.55 34.83 -50.44
CA ALA A 924 9.44 33.47 -49.90
C ALA A 924 8.39 32.65 -50.64
N LEU A 925 7.25 33.25 -51.00
CA LEU A 925 6.18 32.58 -51.74
C LEU A 925 6.57 32.26 -53.17
N GLN A 926 7.22 33.18 -53.89
CA GLN A 926 7.72 32.93 -55.23
C GLN A 926 8.70 31.75 -55.26
N GLU A 927 9.57 31.64 -54.26
CA GLU A 927 10.49 30.51 -54.13
C GLU A 927 9.77 29.19 -53.79
N LEU A 928 8.77 29.20 -52.90
CA LEU A 928 7.97 28.01 -52.60
C LEU A 928 7.16 27.54 -53.81
N VAL A 929 6.54 28.45 -54.56
CA VAL A 929 5.81 28.14 -55.81
C VAL A 929 6.76 27.63 -56.88
N ARG A 930 7.96 28.21 -57.00
CA ARG A 930 9.00 27.72 -57.92
C ARG A 930 9.42 26.29 -57.59
N LEU A 931 9.58 25.97 -56.30
CA LEU A 931 9.90 24.61 -55.85
C LEU A 931 8.76 23.63 -56.11
N LEU A 932 7.51 24.06 -55.94
CA LEU A 932 6.31 23.28 -56.24
C LEU A 932 6.21 22.94 -57.74
N GLN A 933 6.45 23.92 -58.62
CA GLN A 933 6.42 23.72 -60.08
C GLN A 933 7.60 22.88 -60.59
N ALA A 934 8.78 23.02 -59.98
CA ALA A 934 9.97 22.26 -60.37
C ALA A 934 9.89 20.77 -59.95
N HIS A 935 9.15 20.46 -58.88
CA HIS A 935 9.03 19.13 -58.32
C HIS A 935 7.57 18.76 -58.01
N PRO A 936 6.76 18.42 -59.04
CA PRO A 936 5.34 18.05 -58.85
C PRO A 936 5.14 16.81 -57.95
N GLN A 937 6.12 15.91 -57.92
CA GLN A 937 6.12 14.69 -57.10
C GLN A 937 6.78 14.86 -55.71
N GLY A 938 7.08 16.10 -55.30
CA GLY A 938 7.75 16.39 -54.02
C GLY A 938 9.24 16.73 -54.13
N PRO A 939 9.76 17.70 -53.36
CA PRO A 939 11.20 17.95 -53.28
C PRO A 939 11.94 16.82 -52.55
N PRO A 940 13.25 16.65 -52.78
CA PRO A 940 14.05 15.62 -52.12
C PRO A 940 14.05 15.79 -50.58
N THR A 941 13.56 14.77 -49.90
CA THR A 941 13.47 14.68 -48.43
C THR A 941 14.75 14.13 -47.82
N LEU A 942 15.04 14.49 -46.58
CA LEU A 942 16.16 13.93 -45.82
C LEU A 942 15.87 12.47 -45.43
N ASP A 943 16.82 11.58 -45.70
CA ASP A 943 16.76 10.19 -45.25
C ASP A 943 17.09 10.10 -43.75
N PRO A 944 16.21 9.53 -42.91
CA PRO A 944 16.46 9.37 -41.48
C PRO A 944 17.75 8.61 -41.15
N VAL A 945 18.11 7.62 -41.97
CA VAL A 945 19.26 6.74 -41.70
C VAL A 945 20.56 7.35 -42.27
N ASN A 946 20.53 7.79 -43.53
CA ASN A 946 21.73 8.24 -44.23
C ASN A 946 22.06 9.73 -43.94
N ASP A 947 21.05 10.61 -43.93
CA ASP A 947 21.28 12.05 -43.79
C ASP A 947 21.21 12.52 -42.33
N LEU A 948 20.29 11.97 -41.53
CA LEU A 948 20.16 12.30 -40.11
C LEU A 948 21.01 11.39 -39.19
N GLN A 949 21.64 10.37 -39.76
CA GLN A 949 22.52 9.39 -39.07
C GLN A 949 21.82 8.66 -37.91
N LEU A 950 20.51 8.41 -38.02
CA LEU A 950 19.77 7.64 -37.03
C LEU A 950 19.97 6.15 -37.27
N LYS A 951 20.81 5.53 -36.46
CA LYS A 951 21.12 4.09 -36.51
C LYS A 951 20.25 3.24 -35.58
N ASP A 952 19.11 3.77 -35.15
CA ASP A 952 18.15 3.03 -34.35
C ASP A 952 17.51 1.92 -35.21
N VAL A 953 17.46 0.70 -34.67
CA VAL A 953 16.89 -0.48 -35.33
C VAL A 953 15.46 -0.20 -35.79
N ALA A 954 14.66 0.48 -34.96
CA ALA A 954 13.28 0.80 -35.27
C ALA A 954 13.13 1.73 -36.49
N VAL A 955 14.08 2.65 -36.70
CA VAL A 955 14.06 3.60 -37.82
C VAL A 955 14.51 2.92 -39.12
N VAL A 956 15.51 2.03 -39.05
CA VAL A 956 16.01 1.29 -40.21
C VAL A 956 14.98 0.26 -40.69
N GLU A 957 14.44 -0.54 -39.78
CA GLU A 957 13.39 -1.52 -40.09
C GLU A 957 12.11 -0.82 -40.56
N GLY A 958 11.71 0.25 -39.88
CA GLY A 958 10.57 1.08 -40.30
C GLY A 958 10.75 1.66 -41.70
N GLY A 959 11.95 2.15 -42.05
CA GLY A 959 12.24 2.68 -43.37
C GLY A 959 12.12 1.64 -44.48
N LEU A 960 12.59 0.40 -44.25
CA LEU A 960 12.40 -0.73 -45.17
C LEU A 960 10.93 -1.13 -45.27
N ARG A 961 10.21 -1.10 -44.15
CA ARG A 961 8.77 -1.42 -44.09
C ARG A 961 7.94 -0.41 -44.88
N VAL A 962 8.22 0.89 -44.74
CA VAL A 962 7.56 1.96 -45.51
C VAL A 962 7.71 1.76 -47.02
N ARG A 963 8.91 1.44 -47.50
CA ARG A 963 9.16 1.18 -48.93
C ARG A 963 8.35 0.00 -49.44
N ARG A 964 8.36 -1.12 -48.69
CA ARG A 964 7.57 -2.31 -49.02
C ARG A 964 6.06 -2.01 -49.08
N LEU A 965 5.53 -1.28 -48.10
CA LEU A 965 4.11 -0.91 -48.04
C LEU A 965 3.71 0.01 -49.21
N GLN A 966 4.58 0.97 -49.57
CA GLN A 966 4.36 1.82 -50.74
C GLN A 966 4.30 1.02 -52.05
N ASP A 967 5.15 0.00 -52.22
CA ASP A 967 5.12 -0.86 -53.41
C ASP A 967 3.85 -1.73 -53.46
N LEU A 968 3.38 -2.23 -52.31
CA LEU A 968 2.13 -2.98 -52.21
C LEU A 968 0.89 -2.10 -52.52
N LEU A 969 0.85 -0.87 -52.02
CA LEU A 969 -0.24 0.08 -52.28
C LEU A 969 -0.34 0.46 -53.78
N ARG A 970 0.79 0.56 -54.48
CA ARG A 970 0.81 0.80 -55.94
C ARG A 970 0.34 -0.42 -56.75
N GLY A 971 0.53 -1.62 -56.22
CA GLY A 971 0.11 -2.87 -56.85
C GLY A 971 -1.35 -3.27 -56.62
N ALA A 972 -2.12 -2.49 -55.85
CA ALA A 972 -3.50 -2.82 -55.50
C ALA A 972 -4.47 -2.67 -56.69
N ARG A 973 -5.37 -3.64 -56.85
CA ARG A 973 -6.38 -3.75 -57.91
C ARG A 973 -7.67 -3.01 -57.56
N CYS A 974 -8.01 -2.90 -56.26
CA CYS A 974 -9.21 -2.21 -55.77
C CYS A 974 -9.34 -0.76 -56.23
N THR A 975 -8.22 -0.05 -56.42
CA THR A 975 -8.15 1.36 -56.82
C THR A 975 -8.68 1.63 -58.23
N HIS A 976 -8.76 0.59 -59.08
CA HIS A 976 -9.25 0.67 -60.45
C HIS A 976 -10.78 0.53 -60.55
N SER A 977 -11.46 0.20 -59.45
CA SER A 977 -12.92 0.05 -59.41
C SER A 977 -13.62 1.42 -59.23
N PRO A 978 -14.69 1.72 -59.98
CA PRO A 978 -15.47 2.96 -59.80
C PRO A 978 -16.22 3.02 -58.46
N ARG A 979 -16.42 1.88 -57.79
CA ARG A 979 -17.05 1.78 -56.46
C ARG A 979 -16.05 1.87 -55.30
N PHE A 980 -14.76 1.98 -55.59
CA PHE A 980 -13.70 2.01 -54.58
C PHE A 980 -13.96 3.06 -53.50
N SER A 981 -14.29 4.30 -53.87
CA SER A 981 -14.43 5.39 -52.90
C SER A 981 -15.63 5.21 -51.95
N SER A 982 -16.74 4.62 -52.40
CA SER A 982 -17.90 4.39 -51.53
C SER A 982 -17.65 3.23 -50.57
N GLU A 983 -17.12 2.12 -51.07
CA GLU A 983 -16.86 0.93 -50.27
C GLU A 983 -15.68 1.13 -49.30
N PHE A 984 -14.67 1.92 -49.69
CA PHE A 984 -13.58 2.31 -48.80
C PHE A 984 -14.07 3.14 -47.61
N LEU A 985 -14.99 4.09 -47.82
CA LEU A 985 -15.55 4.91 -46.73
C LEU A 985 -16.41 4.06 -45.77
N LYS A 986 -17.20 3.12 -46.29
CA LYS A 986 -17.93 2.14 -45.47
C LYS A 986 -16.98 1.30 -44.62
N LEU A 987 -15.94 0.73 -45.24
CA LEU A 987 -14.92 -0.06 -44.54
C LEU A 987 -14.19 0.79 -43.49
N GLN A 988 -13.83 2.04 -43.79
CA GLN A 988 -13.19 2.96 -42.86
C GLN A 988 -14.07 3.25 -41.65
N GLU A 989 -15.37 3.48 -41.85
CA GLU A 989 -16.32 3.69 -40.75
C GLU A 989 -16.46 2.43 -39.89
N GLN A 990 -16.63 1.26 -40.51
CA GLN A 990 -16.70 -0.03 -39.83
C GLN A 990 -15.44 -0.29 -38.99
N ARG A 991 -14.25 -0.11 -39.58
CA ARG A 991 -12.95 -0.29 -38.89
C ARG A 991 -12.76 0.69 -37.76
N ARG A 992 -13.19 1.95 -37.92
CA ARG A 992 -13.15 2.97 -36.85
C ARG A 992 -14.00 2.55 -35.65
N LEU A 993 -15.23 2.10 -35.90
CA LEU A 993 -16.13 1.66 -34.83
C LEU A 993 -15.64 0.35 -34.18
N GLN A 994 -15.08 -0.58 -34.96
CA GLN A 994 -14.44 -1.79 -34.42
C GLN A 994 -13.25 -1.45 -33.52
N LYS A 995 -12.35 -0.55 -33.94
CA LYS A 995 -11.24 -0.08 -33.10
C LYS A 995 -11.73 0.59 -31.81
N GLU A 996 -12.81 1.36 -31.89
CA GLU A 996 -13.44 1.98 -30.72
C GLU A 996 -14.06 0.93 -29.79
N GLN A 997 -14.72 -0.09 -30.34
CA GLN A 997 -15.24 -1.23 -29.59
C GLN A 997 -14.13 -2.04 -28.92
N GLU A 998 -13.06 -2.38 -29.64
CA GLU A 998 -11.87 -3.07 -29.12
C GLU A 998 -11.20 -2.24 -28.02
N ARG A 999 -11.08 -0.93 -28.21
CA ARG A 999 -10.55 -0.01 -27.20
C ARG A 999 -11.42 0.01 -25.94
N LEU A 1000 -12.75 0.15 -26.08
CA LEU A 1000 -13.65 0.15 -24.93
C LEU A 1000 -13.69 -1.21 -24.23
N SER A 1001 -13.68 -2.30 -25.00
CA SER A 1001 -13.58 -3.67 -24.49
C SER A 1001 -12.27 -3.88 -23.72
N PHE A 1002 -11.15 -3.41 -24.27
CA PHE A 1002 -9.86 -3.42 -23.59
C PHE A 1002 -9.88 -2.64 -22.28
N LEU A 1003 -10.44 -1.43 -22.27
CA LEU A 1003 -10.57 -0.59 -21.06
C LEU A 1003 -11.49 -1.20 -19.98
N LEU A 1004 -12.43 -2.08 -20.37
CA LEU A 1004 -13.26 -2.84 -19.44
C LEU A 1004 -12.58 -4.14 -18.97
N SER A 1005 -11.69 -4.70 -19.79
CA SER A 1005 -10.98 -5.94 -19.53
C SER A 1005 -9.94 -5.82 -18.41
N ASP A 1006 -9.53 -6.98 -17.89
CA ASP A 1006 -8.48 -7.07 -16.86
C ASP A 1006 -7.11 -6.63 -17.40
N GLN A 1007 -6.91 -6.66 -18.72
CA GLN A 1007 -5.64 -6.33 -19.37
C GLN A 1007 -5.28 -4.84 -19.30
N SER A 1008 -6.25 -3.96 -19.02
CA SER A 1008 -5.99 -2.52 -18.86
C SER A 1008 -5.44 -2.13 -17.50
N LEU A 1009 -5.39 -3.06 -16.53
CA LEU A 1009 -4.93 -2.79 -15.17
C LEU A 1009 -3.46 -2.37 -15.17
N MET A 1010 -3.13 -1.25 -14.52
CA MET A 1010 -1.78 -0.66 -14.54
C MET A 1010 -0.74 -1.59 -13.91
N LEU A 1011 -1.12 -2.33 -12.87
CA LEU A 1011 -0.23 -3.21 -12.10
C LEU A 1011 -0.17 -4.65 -12.63
N LEU A 1012 -0.94 -5.00 -13.67
CA LEU A 1012 -0.97 -6.37 -14.20
C LEU A 1012 0.39 -6.84 -14.76
N PRO A 1013 1.18 -6.01 -15.47
CA PRO A 1013 2.51 -6.44 -15.90
C PRO A 1013 3.42 -6.80 -14.72
N GLU A 1014 3.43 -5.98 -13.66
CA GLU A 1014 4.21 -6.25 -12.44
C GLU A 1014 3.71 -7.51 -11.73
N TYR A 1015 2.39 -7.74 -11.70
CA TYR A 1015 1.81 -8.97 -11.15
C TYR A 1015 2.37 -10.22 -11.86
N HIS A 1016 2.35 -10.25 -13.20
CA HIS A 1016 2.89 -11.39 -13.95
C HIS A 1016 4.39 -11.59 -13.70
N GLN A 1017 5.17 -10.52 -13.61
CA GLN A 1017 6.60 -10.60 -13.28
C GLN A 1017 6.82 -11.21 -11.88
N ARG A 1018 6.04 -10.78 -10.87
CA ARG A 1018 6.13 -11.32 -9.50
C ARG A 1018 5.68 -12.78 -9.42
N VAL A 1019 4.63 -13.16 -10.14
CA VAL A 1019 4.20 -14.57 -10.24
C VAL A 1019 5.28 -15.42 -10.91
N GLN A 1020 5.97 -14.88 -11.92
CA GLN A 1020 7.10 -15.57 -12.55
C GLN A 1020 8.28 -15.80 -11.60
N VAL A 1021 8.57 -14.83 -10.72
CA VAL A 1021 9.55 -15.02 -9.63
C VAL A 1021 9.10 -16.15 -8.69
N LEU A 1022 7.84 -16.14 -8.25
CA LEU A 1022 7.29 -17.18 -7.37
C LEU A 1022 7.32 -18.57 -8.01
N ARG A 1023 7.07 -18.67 -9.32
CA ARG A 1023 7.18 -19.93 -10.09
C ARG A 1023 8.62 -20.40 -10.20
N THR A 1024 9.55 -19.48 -10.51
CA THR A 1024 10.98 -19.80 -10.65
C THR A 1024 11.58 -20.31 -9.34
N LEU A 1025 11.15 -19.76 -8.20
CA LEU A 1025 11.58 -20.20 -6.87
C LEU A 1025 10.77 -21.40 -6.32
N GLY A 1026 9.75 -21.90 -7.03
CA GLY A 1026 8.95 -23.06 -6.60
C GLY A 1026 7.92 -22.79 -5.49
N TYR A 1027 7.50 -21.54 -5.29
CA TYR A 1027 6.46 -21.15 -4.33
C TYR A 1027 5.07 -21.43 -4.87
N VAL A 1028 4.95 -21.36 -6.20
CA VAL A 1028 3.72 -21.60 -6.97
C VAL A 1028 4.10 -22.54 -8.12
N ASP A 1029 3.23 -23.49 -8.46
CA ASP A 1029 3.46 -24.37 -9.61
C ASP A 1029 3.04 -23.75 -10.96
N GLY A 1030 3.15 -24.53 -12.04
CA GLY A 1030 2.72 -24.10 -13.38
C GLY A 1030 1.21 -23.80 -13.47
N ALA A 1031 0.40 -24.48 -12.68
CA ALA A 1031 -1.06 -24.32 -12.64
C ALA A 1031 -1.50 -23.09 -11.81
N GLY A 1032 -0.62 -22.55 -10.96
CA GLY A 1032 -0.94 -21.43 -10.07
C GLY A 1032 -1.24 -21.82 -8.63
N THR A 1033 -1.08 -23.10 -8.26
CA THR A 1033 -1.35 -23.60 -6.91
C THR A 1033 -0.19 -23.31 -5.98
N VAL A 1034 -0.51 -22.84 -4.76
CA VAL A 1034 0.46 -22.48 -3.73
C VAL A 1034 1.10 -23.73 -3.08
N GLN A 1035 2.42 -23.85 -3.24
CA GLN A 1035 3.25 -24.94 -2.69
C GLN A 1035 3.59 -24.71 -1.21
N LEU A 1036 4.27 -25.67 -0.58
CA LEU A 1036 4.65 -25.57 0.84
C LEU A 1036 5.47 -24.30 1.16
N ALA A 1037 6.43 -23.95 0.30
CA ALA A 1037 7.22 -22.72 0.44
C ALA A 1037 6.33 -21.46 0.39
N GLY A 1038 5.34 -21.43 -0.51
CA GLY A 1038 4.33 -20.38 -0.56
C GLY A 1038 3.50 -20.28 0.72
N ARG A 1039 3.02 -21.41 1.26
CA ARG A 1039 2.25 -21.45 2.53
C ARG A 1039 3.05 -20.94 3.73
N VAL A 1040 4.35 -21.24 3.76
CA VAL A 1040 5.27 -20.73 4.77
C VAL A 1040 5.42 -19.21 4.64
N ALA A 1041 5.64 -18.72 3.41
CA ALA A 1041 5.79 -17.29 3.14
C ALA A 1041 4.52 -16.50 3.52
N CYS A 1042 3.31 -17.07 3.36
CA CYS A 1042 2.07 -16.45 3.83
C CYS A 1042 2.05 -16.15 5.34
N ALA A 1043 2.78 -16.93 6.14
CA ALA A 1043 2.87 -16.71 7.59
C ALA A 1043 3.89 -15.62 7.96
N MET A 1044 4.73 -15.17 7.02
CA MET A 1044 5.71 -14.11 7.22
C MET A 1044 5.08 -12.74 6.94
N SER A 1045 5.52 -11.72 7.67
CA SER A 1045 5.02 -10.35 7.51
C SER A 1045 5.98 -9.42 6.76
N SER A 1046 7.27 -9.78 6.69
CA SER A 1046 8.34 -8.94 6.12
C SER A 1046 9.47 -9.83 5.59
N HIS A 1047 10.07 -9.46 4.45
CA HIS A 1047 11.14 -10.22 3.80
C HIS A 1047 10.77 -11.71 3.65
N GLU A 1048 9.54 -11.98 3.19
CA GLU A 1048 8.92 -13.29 3.15
C GLU A 1048 9.70 -14.32 2.32
N LEU A 1049 10.25 -13.91 1.17
CA LEU A 1049 11.06 -14.79 0.32
C LEU A 1049 12.39 -15.13 1.00
N LEU A 1050 13.12 -14.11 1.47
CA LEU A 1050 14.44 -14.30 2.08
C LEU A 1050 14.37 -15.16 3.35
N LEU A 1051 13.39 -14.93 4.22
CA LEU A 1051 13.21 -15.75 5.43
C LEU A 1051 12.84 -17.21 5.09
N THR A 1052 12.01 -17.40 4.07
CA THR A 1052 11.59 -18.73 3.63
C THR A 1052 12.76 -19.50 3.04
N GLU A 1053 13.52 -18.88 2.12
CA GLU A 1053 14.75 -19.47 1.55
C GLU A 1053 15.79 -19.81 2.63
N LEU A 1054 16.02 -18.92 3.60
CA LEU A 1054 16.96 -19.19 4.71
C LEU A 1054 16.56 -20.39 5.56
N MET A 1055 15.25 -20.64 5.71
CA MET A 1055 14.74 -21.79 6.43
C MET A 1055 14.90 -23.08 5.61
N PHE A 1056 14.59 -23.08 4.31
CA PHE A 1056 14.72 -24.25 3.44
C PHE A 1056 16.19 -24.61 3.13
N ASP A 1057 17.09 -23.62 3.05
CA ASP A 1057 18.54 -23.81 2.94
C ASP A 1057 19.17 -24.32 4.26
N ASN A 1058 18.34 -24.52 5.31
CA ASN A 1058 18.75 -24.96 6.64
C ASN A 1058 19.86 -24.08 7.27
N ALA A 1059 19.93 -22.80 6.84
CA ALA A 1059 21.02 -21.89 7.20
C ALA A 1059 21.02 -21.51 8.69
N LEU A 1060 19.84 -21.52 9.32
CA LEU A 1060 19.64 -21.09 10.70
C LEU A 1060 19.78 -22.23 11.72
N THR A 1061 19.60 -23.49 11.31
CA THR A 1061 19.49 -24.62 12.24
C THR A 1061 20.81 -24.97 12.91
N ALA A 1062 21.95 -24.73 12.27
CA ALA A 1062 23.27 -24.96 12.88
C ALA A 1062 23.60 -23.94 13.98
N LEU A 1063 23.01 -22.74 13.91
CA LEU A 1063 23.35 -21.61 14.77
C LEU A 1063 22.66 -21.67 16.13
N ARG A 1064 23.23 -21.00 17.11
CA ARG A 1064 22.63 -20.83 18.45
C ARG A 1064 21.53 -19.75 18.42
N PRO A 1065 20.55 -19.77 19.35
CA PRO A 1065 19.46 -18.80 19.36
C PRO A 1065 19.92 -17.33 19.36
N GLU A 1066 21.01 -17.01 20.07
CA GLU A 1066 21.58 -15.67 20.16
C GLU A 1066 22.20 -15.23 18.83
N GLU A 1067 22.84 -16.17 18.12
CA GLU A 1067 23.44 -15.94 16.81
C GLU A 1067 22.37 -15.71 15.75
N ILE A 1068 21.29 -16.51 15.78
CA ILE A 1068 20.16 -16.34 14.86
C ILE A 1068 19.50 -14.98 15.06
N ALA A 1069 19.24 -14.59 16.32
CA ALA A 1069 18.67 -13.29 16.63
C ALA A 1069 19.55 -12.13 16.10
N ALA A 1070 20.87 -12.23 16.27
CA ALA A 1070 21.80 -11.24 15.77
C ALA A 1070 21.79 -11.13 14.23
N LEU A 1071 21.78 -12.24 13.50
CA LEU A 1071 21.71 -12.23 12.03
C LEU A 1071 20.40 -11.65 11.51
N LEU A 1072 19.27 -12.06 12.10
CA LEU A 1072 17.94 -11.59 11.71
C LEU A 1072 17.74 -10.09 12.02
N SER A 1073 18.55 -9.49 12.91
CA SER A 1073 18.51 -8.04 13.16
C SER A 1073 18.80 -7.21 11.90
N GLY A 1074 19.56 -7.76 10.95
CA GLY A 1074 19.89 -7.12 9.68
C GLY A 1074 18.68 -6.85 8.78
N LEU A 1075 17.63 -7.67 8.93
CA LEU A 1075 16.38 -7.57 8.17
C LEU A 1075 15.40 -6.53 8.75
N VAL A 1076 15.69 -6.04 9.95
CA VAL A 1076 14.75 -5.23 10.73
C VAL A 1076 15.30 -3.83 11.02
N CYS A 1077 16.63 -3.71 11.06
CA CYS A 1077 17.31 -2.47 11.35
C CYS A 1077 17.01 -1.42 10.26
N GLN A 1078 16.57 -0.24 10.68
CA GLN A 1078 16.31 0.91 9.80
C GLN A 1078 17.49 1.87 9.74
N SER A 1079 18.55 1.63 10.52
CA SER A 1079 19.70 2.52 10.62
C SER A 1079 20.78 2.07 9.63
N PRO A 1080 21.05 2.85 8.58
CA PRO A 1080 22.08 2.52 7.63
C PRO A 1080 23.44 2.49 8.32
N GLY A 1081 24.22 1.47 8.04
CA GLY A 1081 25.53 1.28 8.62
C GLY A 1081 26.12 -0.08 8.28
N GLU A 1082 27.45 -0.12 8.23
CA GLU A 1082 28.21 -1.34 7.98
C GLU A 1082 28.20 -2.27 9.21
N PRO A 1083 28.38 -3.59 9.00
CA PRO A 1083 28.58 -4.51 10.11
C PRO A 1083 29.85 -4.14 10.92
N PRO A 1084 29.88 -4.44 12.23
CA PRO A 1084 31.05 -4.15 13.05
C PRO A 1084 32.28 -4.98 12.60
N GLN A 1085 33.49 -4.42 12.77
CA GLN A 1085 34.72 -4.99 12.22
C GLN A 1085 35.15 -6.33 12.85
N GLN A 1086 34.72 -6.62 14.08
CA GLN A 1086 35.08 -7.84 14.80
C GLN A 1086 33.82 -8.65 15.10
N LEU A 1087 33.61 -9.72 14.33
CA LEU A 1087 32.51 -10.66 14.52
C LEU A 1087 33.03 -12.07 14.83
N PRO A 1088 32.34 -12.83 15.69
CA PRO A 1088 32.57 -14.26 15.83
C PRO A 1088 32.48 -14.98 14.47
N ALA A 1089 33.36 -15.96 14.24
CA ALA A 1089 33.38 -16.77 13.02
C ALA A 1089 32.00 -17.29 12.56
N PRO A 1090 31.13 -17.87 13.42
CA PRO A 1090 29.82 -18.36 12.98
C PRO A 1090 28.88 -17.24 12.51
N LEU A 1091 29.00 -16.02 13.08
CA LEU A 1091 28.21 -14.87 12.66
C LEU A 1091 28.69 -14.30 11.32
N LYS A 1092 30.00 -14.32 11.07
CA LYS A 1092 30.55 -13.92 9.78
C LYS A 1092 30.10 -14.87 8.67
N GLU A 1093 30.19 -16.17 8.91
CA GLU A 1093 29.71 -17.19 7.96
C GLU A 1093 28.19 -17.08 7.74
N GLY A 1094 27.41 -16.88 8.81
CA GLY A 1094 25.97 -16.66 8.72
C GLY A 1094 25.61 -15.41 7.90
N LEU A 1095 26.35 -14.32 8.07
CA LEU A 1095 26.16 -13.08 7.31
C LEU A 1095 26.43 -13.28 5.81
N GLU A 1096 27.53 -13.93 5.46
CA GLU A 1096 27.87 -14.25 4.08
C GLU A 1096 26.79 -15.12 3.43
N ARG A 1097 26.25 -16.10 4.16
CA ARG A 1097 25.12 -16.93 3.70
C ARG A 1097 23.85 -16.11 3.47
N VAL A 1098 23.47 -15.24 4.41
CA VAL A 1098 22.28 -14.37 4.25
C VAL A 1098 22.41 -13.47 3.03
N GLN A 1099 23.57 -12.85 2.83
CA GLN A 1099 23.85 -12.00 1.67
C GLN A 1099 23.87 -12.81 0.36
N ALA A 1100 24.38 -14.04 0.37
CA ALA A 1100 24.36 -14.92 -0.80
C ALA A 1100 22.94 -15.29 -1.22
N VAL A 1101 22.06 -15.63 -0.26
CA VAL A 1101 20.64 -15.91 -0.53
C VAL A 1101 19.93 -14.65 -1.05
N ALA A 1102 20.17 -13.49 -0.43
CA ALA A 1102 19.59 -12.23 -0.90
C ALA A 1102 20.02 -11.89 -2.34
N ARG A 1103 21.30 -12.10 -2.68
CA ARG A 1103 21.81 -11.91 -4.04
C ARG A 1103 21.13 -12.85 -5.04
N ARG A 1104 21.00 -14.14 -4.70
CA ARG A 1104 20.29 -15.13 -5.53
C ARG A 1104 18.85 -14.71 -5.82
N ILE A 1105 18.12 -14.23 -4.80
CA ILE A 1105 16.75 -13.73 -4.98
C ILE A 1105 16.74 -12.48 -5.88
N GLY A 1106 17.65 -11.53 -5.66
CA GLY A 1106 17.78 -10.33 -6.50
C GLY A 1106 18.08 -10.65 -7.97
N GLU A 1107 18.96 -11.61 -8.24
CA GLU A 1107 19.26 -12.09 -9.60
C GLU A 1107 18.01 -12.65 -10.29
N VAL A 1108 17.20 -13.46 -9.58
CA VAL A 1108 15.93 -13.99 -10.10
C VAL A 1108 14.91 -12.88 -10.35
N GLN A 1109 14.82 -11.88 -9.46
CA GLN A 1109 13.92 -10.74 -9.62
C GLN A 1109 14.26 -9.92 -10.87
N VAL A 1110 15.54 -9.63 -11.09
CA VAL A 1110 16.03 -8.92 -12.30
C VAL A 1110 15.79 -9.77 -13.55
N ALA A 1111 16.05 -11.08 -13.50
CA ALA A 1111 15.81 -11.98 -14.63
C ALA A 1111 14.33 -12.04 -15.04
N CYS A 1112 13.40 -11.82 -14.10
CA CYS A 1112 11.96 -11.77 -14.37
C CYS A 1112 11.45 -10.38 -14.81
N GLY A 1113 12.32 -9.36 -14.90
CA GLY A 1113 11.99 -8.04 -15.41
C GLY A 1113 11.53 -7.01 -14.37
N LEU A 1114 11.80 -7.22 -13.07
CA LEU A 1114 11.54 -6.21 -12.03
C LEU A 1114 12.56 -5.07 -12.07
N ASN A 1115 12.09 -3.84 -11.81
CA ASN A 1115 12.87 -2.60 -11.90
C ASN A 1115 13.73 -2.30 -10.64
N GLN A 1116 14.32 -3.33 -10.02
CA GLN A 1116 15.20 -3.18 -8.86
C GLN A 1116 16.52 -3.89 -9.14
N THR A 1117 17.65 -3.21 -8.93
CA THR A 1117 18.97 -3.85 -9.13
C THR A 1117 19.31 -4.80 -7.98
N VAL A 1118 20.22 -5.75 -8.24
CA VAL A 1118 20.63 -6.74 -7.23
C VAL A 1118 21.32 -6.05 -6.04
N GLU A 1119 22.13 -5.03 -6.31
CA GLU A 1119 22.85 -4.24 -5.31
C GLU A 1119 21.89 -3.42 -4.45
N GLU A 1120 20.84 -2.85 -5.03
CA GLU A 1120 19.79 -2.15 -4.29
C GLU A 1120 19.07 -3.12 -3.34
N PHE A 1121 18.67 -4.30 -3.82
CA PHE A 1121 17.97 -5.29 -2.99
C PHE A 1121 18.84 -5.78 -1.81
N VAL A 1122 20.11 -6.08 -2.04
CA VAL A 1122 21.04 -6.49 -0.96
C VAL A 1122 21.35 -5.32 -0.04
N GLY A 1123 21.40 -4.09 -0.57
CA GLY A 1123 21.63 -2.86 0.18
C GLY A 1123 20.51 -2.49 1.15
N GLU A 1124 19.32 -3.09 1.03
CA GLU A 1124 18.22 -2.93 2.01
C GLU A 1124 18.53 -3.57 3.37
N LEU A 1125 19.51 -4.50 3.42
CA LEU A 1125 19.89 -5.23 4.63
C LEU A 1125 20.92 -4.44 5.45
N HIS A 1126 20.59 -4.12 6.70
CA HIS A 1126 21.38 -3.24 7.55
C HIS A 1126 21.91 -3.93 8.81
N PHE A 1127 23.18 -4.34 8.81
CA PHE A 1127 23.78 -5.13 9.89
C PHE A 1127 24.47 -4.31 11.00
N SER A 1128 24.16 -3.00 11.11
CA SER A 1128 24.77 -2.08 12.06
C SER A 1128 24.55 -2.43 13.54
N LEU A 1129 23.47 -3.16 13.86
CA LEU A 1129 23.10 -3.55 15.23
C LEU A 1129 23.37 -5.03 15.56
N LEU A 1130 24.12 -5.73 14.71
CA LEU A 1130 24.34 -7.17 14.85
C LEU A 1130 25.02 -7.53 16.18
N GLU A 1131 26.14 -6.88 16.52
CA GLU A 1131 26.85 -7.10 17.79
C GLU A 1131 25.99 -6.75 19.01
N VAL A 1132 25.22 -5.66 18.91
CA VAL A 1132 24.30 -5.20 19.95
C VAL A 1132 23.25 -6.25 20.29
N VAL A 1133 22.60 -6.81 19.27
CA VAL A 1133 21.56 -7.82 19.47
C VAL A 1133 22.16 -9.13 19.99
N TYR A 1134 23.35 -9.50 19.52
CA TYR A 1134 24.06 -10.68 20.00
C TYR A 1134 24.34 -10.60 21.50
N GLU A 1135 24.93 -9.50 21.98
CA GLU A 1135 25.22 -9.32 23.41
C GLU A 1135 23.95 -9.10 24.24
N TRP A 1136 22.90 -8.50 23.68
CA TRP A 1136 21.59 -8.44 24.32
C TRP A 1136 21.00 -9.83 24.55
N ALA A 1137 21.04 -10.71 23.56
CA ALA A 1137 20.52 -12.06 23.69
C ALA A 1137 21.30 -12.89 24.74
N ARG A 1138 22.60 -12.60 24.92
CA ARG A 1138 23.45 -13.23 25.96
C ARG A 1138 23.22 -12.72 27.39
N GLY A 1139 22.39 -11.70 27.58
CA GLY A 1139 22.06 -11.18 28.91
C GLY A 1139 22.82 -9.93 29.34
N MET A 1140 23.58 -9.27 28.46
CA MET A 1140 24.28 -8.02 28.79
C MET A 1140 23.30 -6.93 29.27
N PRO A 1141 23.62 -6.14 30.31
CA PRO A 1141 22.79 -5.02 30.74
C PRO A 1141 22.74 -3.91 29.69
N PHE A 1142 21.59 -3.25 29.56
CA PHE A 1142 21.35 -2.25 28.51
C PHE A 1142 22.33 -1.06 28.58
N SER A 1143 22.82 -0.72 29.77
CA SER A 1143 23.78 0.37 29.98
C SER A 1143 25.16 0.14 29.38
N GLU A 1144 25.59 -1.12 29.26
CA GLU A 1144 26.84 -1.47 28.59
C GLU A 1144 26.65 -1.55 27.08
N LEU A 1145 25.52 -2.12 26.66
CA LEU A 1145 25.12 -2.22 25.27
C LEU A 1145 24.99 -0.85 24.58
N ALA A 1146 24.44 0.15 25.26
CA ALA A 1146 24.36 1.52 24.75
C ALA A 1146 25.74 2.17 24.48
N ARG A 1147 26.84 1.61 25.01
CA ARG A 1147 28.21 2.09 24.75
C ARG A 1147 28.84 1.44 23.51
N LEU A 1148 28.32 0.31 23.05
CA LEU A 1148 28.85 -0.42 21.90
C LEU A 1148 28.49 0.25 20.56
N THR A 1149 27.41 1.04 20.53
CA THR A 1149 26.95 1.71 19.30
C THR A 1149 26.67 3.19 19.51
N GLY A 1150 26.96 3.99 18.49
CA GLY A 1150 26.53 5.39 18.42
C GLY A 1150 25.04 5.57 18.06
N THR A 1151 24.29 4.47 17.85
CA THR A 1151 22.88 4.52 17.49
C THR A 1151 22.02 4.91 18.71
N PRO A 1152 21.07 5.85 18.58
CA PRO A 1152 20.19 6.24 19.68
C PRO A 1152 19.43 5.07 20.30
N GLU A 1153 19.31 5.05 21.63
CA GLU A 1153 18.79 3.93 22.42
C GLU A 1153 17.36 3.53 22.02
N GLY A 1154 16.50 4.49 21.67
CA GLY A 1154 15.13 4.23 21.24
C GLY A 1154 15.03 3.46 19.91
N LEU A 1155 16.00 3.60 19.01
CA LEU A 1155 16.04 2.83 17.76
C LEU A 1155 16.48 1.40 18.01
N VAL A 1156 17.43 1.20 18.94
CA VAL A 1156 17.86 -0.13 19.37
C VAL A 1156 16.68 -0.89 19.97
N VAL A 1157 15.92 -0.26 20.89
CA VAL A 1157 14.70 -0.86 21.46
C VAL A 1157 13.70 -1.25 20.36
N ARG A 1158 13.44 -0.36 19.39
CA ARG A 1158 12.52 -0.64 18.28
C ARG A 1158 13.00 -1.81 17.41
N CYS A 1159 14.30 -1.88 17.13
CA CYS A 1159 14.89 -2.98 16.37
C CYS A 1159 14.65 -4.32 17.07
N ILE A 1160 14.95 -4.39 18.37
CA ILE A 1160 14.76 -5.62 19.17
C ILE A 1160 13.28 -6.01 19.28
N GLN A 1161 12.37 -5.04 19.45
CA GLN A 1161 10.92 -5.30 19.50
C GLN A 1161 10.41 -5.93 18.19
N ARG A 1162 10.75 -5.32 17.03
CA ARG A 1162 10.39 -5.85 15.70
C ARG A 1162 11.05 -7.21 15.43
N LEU A 1163 12.30 -7.40 15.87
CA LEU A 1163 12.98 -8.69 15.75
C LEU A 1163 12.27 -9.79 16.55
N ALA A 1164 11.82 -9.51 17.77
CA ALA A 1164 11.06 -10.48 18.56
C ALA A 1164 9.70 -10.82 17.94
N GLU A 1165 9.11 -9.91 17.16
CA GLU A 1165 7.92 -10.18 16.34
C GLU A 1165 8.26 -11.10 15.16
N MET A 1166 9.34 -10.82 14.43
CA MET A 1166 9.84 -11.67 13.36
C MET A 1166 10.16 -13.10 13.84
N CYS A 1167 10.82 -13.27 14.99
CA CYS A 1167 11.09 -14.59 15.57
C CYS A 1167 9.80 -15.37 15.88
N ARG A 1168 8.72 -14.68 16.28
CA ARG A 1168 7.41 -15.33 16.53
C ARG A 1168 6.74 -15.78 15.25
N SER A 1169 6.82 -14.98 14.19
CA SER A 1169 6.34 -15.37 12.87
C SER A 1169 7.12 -16.58 12.35
N LEU A 1170 8.46 -16.54 12.42
CA LEU A 1170 9.33 -17.63 11.97
C LEU A 1170 9.12 -18.92 12.78
N ARG A 1171 8.84 -18.82 14.08
CA ARG A 1171 8.39 -19.97 14.89
C ARG A 1171 7.10 -20.59 14.35
N GLY A 1172 6.14 -19.76 13.95
CA GLY A 1172 4.89 -20.22 13.32
C GLY A 1172 5.16 -20.98 12.01
N ALA A 1173 6.03 -20.43 11.16
CA ALA A 1173 6.48 -21.06 9.93
C ALA A 1173 7.21 -22.40 10.16
N ALA A 1174 8.16 -22.44 11.10
CA ALA A 1174 8.93 -23.66 11.41
C ALA A 1174 8.00 -24.81 11.86
N ARG A 1175 6.93 -24.49 12.61
CA ARG A 1175 5.90 -25.47 12.98
C ARG A 1175 5.10 -25.98 11.79
N LEU A 1176 4.85 -25.13 10.78
CA LEU A 1176 4.14 -25.50 9.56
C LEU A 1176 4.97 -26.42 8.65
N VAL A 1177 6.29 -26.20 8.57
CA VAL A 1177 7.22 -27.07 7.85
C VAL A 1177 7.42 -28.41 8.56
N GLY A 1178 7.24 -28.44 9.88
CA GLY A 1178 7.51 -29.63 10.69
C GLY A 1178 8.94 -29.70 11.23
N GLU A 1179 9.60 -28.54 11.41
CA GLU A 1179 10.95 -28.42 11.97
C GLU A 1179 10.89 -27.93 13.43
N PRO A 1180 10.69 -28.83 14.41
CA PRO A 1180 10.47 -28.44 15.82
C PRO A 1180 11.71 -27.84 16.46
N VAL A 1181 12.92 -28.23 16.01
CA VAL A 1181 14.19 -27.72 16.57
C VAL A 1181 14.34 -26.23 16.29
N LEU A 1182 14.15 -25.82 15.03
CA LEU A 1182 14.17 -24.41 14.67
C LEU A 1182 13.05 -23.64 15.39
N GLY A 1183 11.84 -24.21 15.47
CA GLY A 1183 10.73 -23.61 16.23
C GLY A 1183 11.07 -23.38 17.71
N ALA A 1184 11.74 -24.33 18.36
CA ALA A 1184 12.20 -24.20 19.75
C ALA A 1184 13.31 -23.14 19.90
N LYS A 1185 14.26 -23.08 18.95
CA LYS A 1185 15.30 -22.03 18.91
C LYS A 1185 14.70 -20.64 18.73
N MET A 1186 13.69 -20.48 17.88
CA MET A 1186 13.01 -19.21 17.66
C MET A 1186 12.23 -18.76 18.90
N GLU A 1187 11.59 -19.69 19.62
CA GLU A 1187 10.94 -19.38 20.90
C GLU A 1187 11.96 -18.96 21.96
N ALA A 1188 13.09 -19.66 22.04
CA ALA A 1188 14.19 -19.31 22.95
C ALA A 1188 14.75 -17.92 22.63
N ALA A 1189 15.04 -17.63 21.36
CA ALA A 1189 15.50 -16.31 20.90
C ALA A 1189 14.48 -15.21 21.26
N ALA A 1190 13.20 -15.40 20.94
CA ALA A 1190 12.15 -14.43 21.27
C ALA A 1190 12.06 -14.18 22.79
N THR A 1191 12.24 -15.21 23.61
CA THR A 1191 12.23 -15.11 25.07
C THR A 1191 13.45 -14.37 25.60
N MET A 1192 14.65 -14.64 25.07
CA MET A 1192 15.90 -13.96 25.44
C MET A 1192 15.86 -12.46 25.14
N LEU A 1193 15.25 -12.07 24.02
CA LEU A 1193 15.09 -10.66 23.63
C LEU A 1193 14.09 -9.91 24.54
N ARG A 1194 13.10 -10.62 25.10
CA ARG A 1194 11.97 -10.07 25.86
C ARG A 1194 12.29 -9.84 27.34
N ARG A 1195 13.12 -8.83 27.63
CA ARG A 1195 13.44 -8.44 29.01
C ARG A 1195 13.64 -6.94 29.18
N ASP A 1196 13.60 -6.52 30.44
CA ASP A 1196 14.04 -5.20 30.92
C ASP A 1196 13.40 -4.02 30.18
N ILE A 1197 14.17 -2.95 29.99
CA ILE A 1197 13.72 -1.69 29.39
C ILE A 1197 13.16 -1.82 27.96
N VAL A 1198 13.57 -2.86 27.22
CA VAL A 1198 13.15 -3.08 25.83
C VAL A 1198 11.66 -3.44 25.75
N PHE A 1199 11.15 -4.19 26.72
CA PHE A 1199 9.74 -4.60 26.80
C PHE A 1199 9.06 -4.09 28.07
N ALA A 1200 9.51 -2.92 28.57
CA ALA A 1200 8.85 -2.26 29.67
C ALA A 1200 7.38 -1.97 29.31
N ALA A 1201 6.47 -2.28 30.24
CA ALA A 1201 5.05 -2.04 30.03
C ALA A 1201 4.78 -0.55 29.80
N SER A 1202 3.93 -0.24 28.83
CA SER A 1202 3.48 1.13 28.56
C SER A 1202 2.83 1.73 29.82
N LEU A 1203 3.06 3.02 30.03
CA LEU A 1203 2.46 3.83 31.09
C LEU A 1203 0.98 4.12 30.82
N TYR A 1204 0.51 3.97 29.58
CA TYR A 1204 -0.89 4.18 29.19
C TYR A 1204 -1.77 2.95 29.44
N THR A 1205 -1.18 1.74 29.46
CA THR A 1205 -1.94 0.48 29.59
C THR A 1205 -2.17 0.06 31.04
N GLN A 1206 -1.69 0.85 32.00
CA GLN A 1206 -1.89 0.69 33.43
C GLN A 1206 -2.75 1.81 33.99
#